data_AF-W8AR39-F1
#
_entry.id   AF-W8AR39-F1
#
_cell.length_a   1.000
_cell.length_b   1.000
_cell.length_c   1.000
_cell.angle_alpha   90.00
_cell.angle_beta   90.00
_cell.angle_gamma   90.00
#
_symmetry.space_group_name_H-M   'P 1'
#
loop_
_entity.id
_entity.type
_entity.pdbx_description
1 polymer ?
#
loop_
_entity_poly.entity_id
_entity_poly.type
_entity_poly.pdbx_seq_one_letter_code
_entity_poly.pdbx_strand_id
1 'polypeptide(L)'
;MSMLPLTGSASGTHLRPLSLTGPEREPVHFTVNLVGAPPEVEQLVEQIKHVAEQFLYHWKTFPIVLPQPLSATTLALTVNNATNSVSNRNKTRPINLRDLFIAPPFDELDAVASDGSGEPRRLTNSQLKSLRETGEFDVPSLHFPGQVHKWRLSQLLQKGTLRAHDSFLSDLALAARFIVVTARARIFGHFFSVVHAAQALLDGIIKLVDMFIGVPALLAHNLDYKIKEERCRFLIAELVCRPEFEDCLDGLCSYVRKMLRRATMEKFDFNSCEVTQPVPYLFLTPKGQEIDLRLFCRDVMRKALPILIGILERETRGWFLHFRERLIAELRAKKLSDKEIEEEVNEAVMKEYLQRVYSSILSNPKLAELGNGIPELLVQQAQSVVFMYKAVDKVQKDIKRTREDHQKCLANDHSVLSRVAPWLRSKLRTAEESKLSKSAWSAHEEALKMCTKHNLHQTAYFLSRDLAFMKEREPVLLKELKNAKTPTRSFQWACRIWSPSAWIIRRNFQGQSDVIPTVISQQATSIVTPRSDPSQPVFLVEKEIIRTTSTRWPLWRLLNLLQRTWCWTWNMMFLLGILVPWCSPLGLRALFCVKPFMPDLELSQINGTLFPRKTSITQTMASRLIELWRHISKSRTHFETEPDTGFIGKGLTRNLNRVWNYFIKGFLGTIVILFAFPFICLITSFLSIALAITAPFWIPIFTVLLHLYMILIYDLDCPDNTRNRYCILLEAVFGNILIQGLIQPVAAVLVATFCCPLASSIILVVGIVRYSLRLLWDSLTFHLFIKKCGRIPASDSIAVRRIAGPGLALDYYFIIKPEQALAAFEAKMELDELQAYQHATERIILQPQKDFSQFVEACFGPFSAQLAKNGPYMTLDREAHDLMSTLHEKLEKRRRELQTSLTTQVKTRIKLNTKELKIAIQLAAHILEKCYPSHVIARLSISEDDFWDNKGLSVNDWPGLAGLIYTEIFSLDFLTPLTENIHILN
;
A
#
# COMPACT_ATOMS: atom_id res chain seq x y z
N MET A 1 24.49 36.87 -63.87
CA MET A 1 23.78 37.45 -62.72
C MET A 1 24.75 37.41 -61.55
N SER A 2 25.35 38.55 -61.22
CA SER A 2 26.39 38.71 -60.22
C SER A 2 25.78 38.90 -58.82
N MET A 3 26.42 38.33 -57.79
CA MET A 3 26.76 39.00 -56.53
C MET A 3 27.74 38.12 -55.72
N LEU A 4 28.87 38.73 -55.38
CA LEU A 4 29.91 38.34 -54.41
C LEU A 4 29.37 38.44 -52.95
N PRO A 5 30.19 38.27 -51.88
CA PRO A 5 31.25 37.28 -51.54
C PRO A 5 31.08 36.74 -50.09
N LEU A 6 32.01 35.89 -49.59
CA LEU A 6 32.83 36.18 -48.39
C LEU A 6 33.81 35.03 -48.09
N THR A 7 35.08 35.38 -48.15
CA THR A 7 36.25 34.59 -47.76
C THR A 7 36.58 34.82 -46.29
N GLY A 8 37.08 33.79 -45.62
CA GLY A 8 37.66 33.87 -44.27
C GLY A 8 38.67 32.75 -44.07
N SER A 9 39.93 33.02 -44.42
CA SER A 9 41.09 32.15 -44.22
C SER A 9 41.54 32.13 -42.76
N ALA A 10 41.78 30.95 -42.21
CA ALA A 10 42.73 30.76 -41.11
C ALA A 10 43.48 29.45 -41.33
N SER A 11 44.75 29.61 -41.71
CA SER A 11 45.75 28.59 -41.96
C SER A 11 46.16 27.87 -40.66
N GLY A 12 45.87 26.58 -40.57
CA GLY A 12 46.42 25.65 -39.58
C GLY A 12 47.22 24.56 -40.28
N THR A 13 48.53 24.58 -40.06
CA THR A 13 49.56 23.82 -40.76
C THR A 13 49.41 22.30 -40.59
N HIS A 14 49.20 21.58 -41.70
CA HIS A 14 49.28 20.12 -41.76
C HIS A 14 50.71 19.64 -41.48
N LEU A 15 50.95 19.01 -40.33
CA LEU A 15 52.11 18.15 -40.12
C LEU A 15 51.77 16.74 -40.64
N ARG A 16 52.11 16.50 -41.90
CA ARG A 16 52.10 15.18 -42.57
C ARG A 16 53.47 14.52 -42.35
N PRO A 17 53.59 13.35 -41.70
CA PRO A 17 54.79 12.53 -41.81
C PRO A 17 54.67 11.58 -43.00
N LEU A 18 55.64 11.73 -43.90
CA LEU A 18 56.08 10.92 -45.04
C LEU A 18 55.80 9.39 -45.00
N SER A 19 54.86 8.94 -45.83
CA SER A 19 55.02 7.83 -46.80
C SER A 19 53.82 7.87 -47.77
N LEU A 20 53.91 8.76 -48.76
CA LEU A 20 52.85 9.06 -49.72
C LEU A 20 53.07 8.29 -51.02
N THR A 21 52.47 7.12 -51.14
CA THR A 21 51.87 6.70 -52.41
C THR A 21 50.42 6.36 -52.10
N GLY A 22 49.49 7.21 -52.55
CA GLY A 22 48.07 6.84 -52.58
C GLY A 22 47.86 5.67 -53.54
N PRO A 23 46.68 5.03 -53.54
CA PRO A 23 46.44 3.91 -54.43
C PRO A 23 46.57 4.35 -55.91
N GLU A 24 47.40 3.64 -56.68
CA GLU A 24 47.68 3.96 -58.09
C GLU A 24 46.71 3.21 -59.00
N ARG A 25 46.11 3.95 -59.96
CA ARG A 25 45.14 3.42 -60.93
C ARG A 25 45.82 3.14 -62.26
N GLU A 26 45.51 2.00 -62.87
CA GLU A 26 45.96 1.64 -64.22
C GLU A 26 44.73 1.28 -65.07
N PRO A 27 44.62 1.77 -66.31
CA PRO A 27 43.44 1.53 -67.14
C PRO A 27 43.29 0.04 -67.50
N VAL A 28 42.05 -0.44 -67.56
CA VAL A 28 41.75 -1.82 -67.96
C VAL A 28 41.77 -1.91 -69.49
N HIS A 29 42.64 -2.74 -70.04
CA HIS A 29 42.73 -2.96 -71.50
C HIS A 29 41.77 -4.03 -72.00
N PHE A 30 41.10 -3.77 -73.13
CA PHE A 30 40.13 -4.68 -73.73
C PHE A 30 40.62 -5.25 -75.07
N THR A 31 40.67 -6.57 -75.19
CA THR A 31 40.94 -7.27 -76.45
C THR A 31 39.62 -7.59 -77.15
N VAL A 32 39.29 -6.84 -78.20
CA VAL A 32 38.06 -7.06 -78.99
C VAL A 32 38.42 -7.71 -80.32
N ASN A 33 37.74 -8.80 -80.68
CA ASN A 33 37.95 -9.51 -81.94
C ASN A 33 36.81 -9.16 -82.92
N LEU A 34 37.13 -8.43 -83.99
CA LEU A 34 36.15 -7.84 -84.92
C LEU A 34 36.04 -8.57 -86.28
N VAL A 35 36.65 -9.76 -86.42
CA VAL A 35 36.71 -10.48 -87.69
C VAL A 35 35.32 -10.74 -88.28
N GLY A 36 35.01 -10.07 -89.40
CA GLY A 36 33.75 -10.20 -90.14
C GLY A 36 32.67 -9.16 -89.83
N ALA A 37 32.98 -8.11 -89.05
CA ALA A 37 32.05 -7.03 -88.74
C ALA A 37 31.96 -5.96 -89.86
N PRO A 38 30.80 -5.30 -90.06
CA PRO A 38 30.69 -4.14 -90.95
C PRO A 38 31.56 -2.97 -90.45
N PRO A 39 32.14 -2.15 -91.35
CA PRO A 39 33.10 -1.09 -90.98
C PRO A 39 32.50 -0.03 -90.04
N GLU A 40 31.19 0.19 -90.09
CA GLU A 40 30.47 1.10 -89.18
C GLU A 40 30.45 0.58 -87.73
N VAL A 41 30.36 -0.75 -87.55
CA VAL A 41 30.36 -1.39 -86.23
C VAL A 41 31.77 -1.43 -85.66
N GLU A 42 32.78 -1.66 -86.50
CA GLU A 42 34.19 -1.61 -86.08
C GLU A 42 34.55 -0.24 -85.48
N GLN A 43 34.18 0.85 -86.16
CA GLN A 43 34.40 2.22 -85.65
C GLN A 43 33.69 2.48 -84.32
N LEU A 44 32.43 2.05 -84.18
CA LEU A 44 31.67 2.24 -82.95
C LEU A 44 32.28 1.46 -81.78
N VAL A 45 32.68 0.20 -82.01
CA VAL A 45 33.26 -0.66 -80.98
C VAL A 45 34.65 -0.17 -80.57
N GLU A 46 35.45 0.37 -81.50
CA GLU A 46 36.72 1.03 -81.16
C GLU A 46 36.53 2.31 -80.34
N GLN A 47 35.49 3.11 -80.63
CA GLN A 47 35.16 4.29 -79.81
C GLN A 47 34.71 3.89 -78.40
N ILE A 48 33.84 2.88 -78.27
CA ILE A 48 33.40 2.37 -76.97
C ILE A 48 34.60 1.80 -76.20
N LYS A 49 35.49 1.06 -76.87
CA LYS A 49 36.74 0.58 -76.27
C LYS A 49 37.60 1.74 -75.76
N HIS A 50 37.81 2.78 -76.55
CA HIS A 50 38.60 3.93 -76.12
C HIS A 50 38.00 4.64 -74.90
N VAL A 51 36.68 4.80 -74.84
CA VAL A 51 35.99 5.36 -73.67
C VAL A 51 36.07 4.43 -72.46
N ALA A 52 35.92 3.12 -72.67
CA ALA A 52 36.04 2.11 -71.62
C ALA A 52 37.45 2.11 -71.01
N GLU A 53 38.50 2.16 -71.82
CA GLU A 53 39.90 2.22 -71.38
C GLU A 53 40.26 3.55 -70.70
N GLN A 54 39.52 4.63 -70.96
CA GLN A 54 39.67 5.91 -70.24
C GLN A 54 38.97 5.94 -68.87
N PHE A 55 37.83 5.25 -68.74
CA PHE A 55 36.99 5.32 -67.54
C PHE A 55 37.25 4.16 -66.57
N LEU A 56 37.55 2.97 -67.08
CA LEU A 56 37.72 1.76 -66.29
C LEU A 56 39.19 1.54 -65.94
N TYR A 57 39.43 1.25 -64.66
CA TYR A 57 40.76 1.05 -64.10
C TYR A 57 40.76 -0.13 -63.14
N HIS A 58 41.95 -0.63 -62.83
CA HIS A 58 42.21 -1.53 -61.72
C HIS A 58 43.30 -0.94 -60.82
N TRP A 59 43.50 -1.51 -59.63
CA TRP A 59 44.51 -1.02 -58.70
C TRP A 59 45.87 -1.64 -59.04
N LYS A 60 46.78 -0.82 -59.58
CA LYS A 60 48.16 -1.26 -59.86
C LYS A 60 48.94 -1.53 -58.57
N THR A 61 48.85 -0.58 -57.65
CA THR A 61 49.39 -0.71 -56.29
C THR A 61 48.38 -0.16 -55.29
N PHE A 62 48.05 -0.97 -54.27
CA PHE A 62 47.15 -0.58 -53.19
C PHE A 62 47.84 -0.83 -51.83
N PRO A 63 48.59 0.14 -51.28
CA PRO A 63 49.29 -0.05 -50.02
C PRO A 63 48.31 -0.03 -48.83
N ILE A 64 48.10 -1.18 -48.20
CA ILE A 64 47.30 -1.28 -46.97
C ILE A 64 48.18 -0.89 -45.77
N VAL A 65 48.03 0.36 -45.33
CA VAL A 65 48.72 0.95 -44.16
C VAL A 65 47.69 1.21 -43.06
N LEU A 66 47.77 0.44 -41.98
CA LEU A 66 46.88 0.63 -40.83
C LEU A 66 47.13 1.99 -40.15
N PRO A 67 46.10 2.59 -39.52
CA PRO A 67 46.27 3.75 -38.68
C PRO A 67 47.35 3.53 -37.62
N GLN A 68 48.09 4.60 -37.28
CA GLN A 68 49.12 4.52 -36.25
C GLN A 68 48.48 4.29 -34.86
N PRO A 69 49.11 3.48 -33.99
CA PRO A 69 48.60 3.24 -32.65
C PRO A 69 48.46 4.53 -31.86
N LEU A 70 47.32 4.71 -31.20
CA LEU A 70 46.99 5.94 -30.47
C LEU A 70 47.97 6.18 -29.31
N SER A 71 48.52 5.11 -28.72
CA SER A 71 49.56 5.16 -27.69
C SER A 71 50.88 5.82 -28.16
N ALA A 72 51.19 5.82 -29.46
CA ALA A 72 52.37 6.50 -30.00
C ALA A 72 52.11 8.01 -30.20
N THR A 73 50.86 8.39 -30.43
CA THR A 73 50.43 9.78 -30.66
C THR A 73 50.18 10.52 -29.32
N THR A 74 49.70 9.82 -28.29
CA THR A 74 49.48 10.39 -26.94
C THR A 74 50.77 10.61 -26.15
N LEU A 75 51.82 9.79 -26.37
CA LEU A 75 53.15 9.99 -25.78
C LEU A 75 53.83 11.30 -26.21
N ALA A 76 53.42 11.91 -27.32
CA ALA A 76 53.91 13.23 -27.73
C ALA A 76 53.21 14.40 -27.00
N LEU A 77 52.05 14.16 -26.37
CA LEU A 77 51.21 15.20 -25.77
C LEU A 77 51.39 15.35 -24.25
N THR A 78 51.97 14.37 -23.56
CA THR A 78 52.27 14.45 -22.11
C THR A 78 53.66 15.02 -21.80
N VAL A 79 54.54 15.20 -22.80
CA VAL A 79 55.87 15.80 -22.61
C VAL A 79 55.83 17.34 -22.46
N ASN A 80 54.74 18.00 -22.88
CA ASN A 80 54.69 19.47 -22.86
C ASN A 80 54.14 20.10 -21.57
N ASN A 81 53.76 19.32 -20.55
CA ASN A 81 53.22 19.87 -19.28
C ASN A 81 53.81 19.27 -18.00
N ALA A 82 54.98 18.62 -18.06
CA ALA A 82 55.71 18.19 -16.86
C ALA A 82 57.17 18.64 -16.91
N THR A 83 57.44 19.83 -16.35
CA THR A 83 58.79 20.19 -15.93
C THR A 83 59.23 19.29 -14.78
N ASN A 84 60.44 18.75 -14.91
CA ASN A 84 61.24 18.02 -13.91
C ASN A 84 60.86 16.56 -13.62
N SER A 85 61.47 15.62 -14.35
CA SER A 85 62.36 14.64 -13.71
C SER A 85 63.12 13.77 -14.73
N VAL A 86 64.44 13.80 -14.55
CA VAL A 86 65.49 12.82 -14.89
C VAL A 86 65.15 11.72 -15.90
N SER A 87 65.82 11.86 -17.05
CA SER A 87 66.22 10.84 -18.00
C SER A 87 66.45 9.44 -17.40
N ASN A 88 65.69 8.45 -17.86
CA ASN A 88 66.18 7.09 -17.97
C ASN A 88 65.74 6.48 -19.29
N ARG A 89 66.72 6.34 -20.20
CA ARG A 89 66.64 5.57 -21.44
C ARG A 89 66.49 4.09 -21.12
N ASN A 90 65.28 3.63 -20.90
CA ASN A 90 64.96 2.21 -21.02
C ASN A 90 64.02 2.06 -22.23
N LYS A 91 64.46 1.27 -23.21
CA LYS A 91 63.63 0.74 -24.29
C LYS A 91 62.33 0.23 -23.66
N THR A 92 61.26 1.02 -23.75
CA THR A 92 59.92 0.65 -23.31
C THR A 92 59.51 -0.54 -24.17
N ARG A 93 59.56 -1.73 -23.57
CA ARG A 93 58.92 -2.91 -24.16
C ARG A 93 57.46 -2.52 -24.43
N PRO A 94 56.88 -2.89 -25.59
CA PRO A 94 55.46 -2.65 -25.83
C PRO A 94 54.67 -3.27 -24.67
N ILE A 95 53.84 -2.46 -23.99
CA ILE A 95 52.97 -2.96 -22.92
C ILE A 95 52.04 -3.98 -23.56
N ASN A 96 52.17 -5.25 -23.17
CA ASN A 96 51.23 -6.27 -23.61
C ASN A 96 49.93 -6.06 -22.84
N LEU A 97 48.86 -5.65 -23.53
CA LEU A 97 47.54 -5.40 -22.93
C LEU A 97 46.95 -6.63 -22.23
N ARG A 98 47.49 -7.84 -22.52
CA ARG A 98 47.15 -9.08 -21.81
C ARG A 98 47.65 -9.14 -20.36
N ASP A 99 48.69 -8.37 -20.01
CA ASP A 99 49.29 -8.37 -18.68
C ASP A 99 48.78 -7.22 -17.80
N LEU A 100 47.81 -6.42 -18.29
CA LEU A 100 47.29 -5.23 -17.62
C LEU A 100 46.49 -5.55 -16.34
N PHE A 101 45.85 -6.73 -16.31
CA PHE A 101 44.99 -7.18 -15.22
C PHE A 101 45.43 -8.57 -14.71
N ILE A 102 46.14 -8.59 -13.59
CA ILE A 102 46.53 -9.83 -12.89
C ILE A 102 45.76 -9.90 -11.58
N ALA A 103 44.90 -10.91 -11.41
CA ALA A 103 44.18 -11.10 -10.16
C ALA A 103 45.14 -11.59 -9.06
N PRO A 104 45.08 -11.03 -7.83
CA PRO A 104 45.87 -11.54 -6.71
C PRO A 104 45.42 -12.98 -6.36
N PRO A 105 46.36 -13.90 -6.07
CA PRO A 105 46.01 -15.24 -5.65
C PRO A 105 45.38 -15.20 -4.25
N PHE A 106 44.13 -15.70 -4.14
CA PHE A 106 43.47 -15.89 -2.84
C PHE A 106 43.92 -17.18 -2.12
N ASP A 107 44.76 -17.98 -2.78
CA ASP A 107 45.18 -19.30 -2.32
C ASP A 107 46.40 -19.22 -1.40
N GLU A 108 46.22 -18.56 -0.26
CA GLU A 108 47.27 -18.39 0.74
C GLU A 108 47.30 -19.50 1.79
N LEU A 109 46.30 -20.38 1.79
CA LEU A 109 46.05 -21.30 2.89
C LEU A 109 47.16 -22.35 3.03
N ASP A 110 47.70 -22.85 1.92
CA ASP A 110 48.85 -23.76 1.94
C ASP A 110 50.10 -23.09 2.53
N ALA A 111 50.31 -21.80 2.24
CA ALA A 111 51.41 -21.02 2.78
C ALA A 111 51.22 -20.65 4.26
N VAL A 112 49.98 -20.43 4.70
CA VAL A 112 49.64 -20.18 6.11
C VAL A 112 49.74 -21.45 6.95
N ALA A 113 49.43 -22.61 6.35
CA ALA A 113 49.44 -23.90 7.01
C ALA A 113 50.83 -24.54 7.11
N SER A 114 51.81 -24.11 6.31
CA SER A 114 53.18 -24.63 6.30
C SER A 114 54.17 -23.72 7.04
N ASP A 115 55.10 -24.32 7.78
CA ASP A 115 56.27 -23.63 8.35
C ASP A 115 57.34 -23.42 7.27
N GLY A 116 58.35 -22.58 7.51
CA GLY A 116 59.43 -22.26 6.56
C GLY A 116 60.26 -23.44 6.05
N SER A 117 60.03 -24.65 6.56
CA SER A 117 60.60 -25.93 6.12
C SER A 117 59.63 -26.83 5.32
N GLY A 118 58.41 -26.37 5.03
CA GLY A 118 57.37 -27.11 4.29
C GLY A 118 56.53 -28.09 5.14
N GLU A 119 56.73 -28.16 6.45
CA GLU A 119 55.97 -29.01 7.37
C GLU A 119 54.72 -28.29 7.92
N PRO A 120 53.61 -28.99 8.22
CA PRO A 120 52.37 -28.36 8.68
C PRO A 120 52.50 -27.80 10.11
N ARG A 121 52.16 -26.53 10.25
CA ARG A 121 52.32 -25.73 11.48
C ARG A 121 51.40 -26.22 12.60
N ARG A 122 51.96 -26.39 13.81
CA ARG A 122 51.19 -26.77 15.01
C ARG A 122 50.41 -25.58 15.59
N LEU A 123 49.27 -25.88 16.22
CA LEU A 123 48.47 -24.87 16.91
C LEU A 123 49.20 -24.28 18.12
N THR A 124 49.09 -22.97 18.30
CA THR A 124 49.65 -22.25 19.46
C THR A 124 48.84 -22.50 20.73
N ASN A 125 49.44 -22.24 21.91
CA ASN A 125 48.76 -22.42 23.20
C ASN A 125 47.51 -21.54 23.36
N SER A 126 47.50 -20.32 22.79
CA SER A 126 46.33 -19.44 22.78
C SER A 126 45.20 -19.99 21.89
N GLN A 127 45.54 -20.51 20.70
CA GLN A 127 44.58 -21.17 19.82
C GLN A 127 44.00 -22.43 20.47
N LEU A 128 44.82 -23.28 21.11
CA LEU A 128 44.35 -24.46 21.82
C LEU A 128 43.41 -24.13 23.00
N LYS A 129 43.67 -23.02 23.71
CA LYS A 129 42.77 -22.53 24.77
C LYS A 129 41.43 -22.05 24.20
N SER A 130 41.46 -21.24 23.14
CA SER A 130 40.25 -20.79 22.42
C SER A 130 39.42 -21.98 21.91
N LEU A 131 40.09 -23.00 21.38
CA LEU A 131 39.48 -24.22 20.86
C LEU A 131 38.80 -25.04 21.97
N ARG A 132 39.39 -25.10 23.17
CA ARG A 132 38.78 -25.72 24.35
C ARG A 132 37.55 -24.95 24.86
N GLU A 133 37.58 -23.62 24.79
CA GLU A 133 36.51 -22.77 25.30
C GLU A 133 35.33 -22.66 24.33
N THR A 134 35.60 -22.47 23.04
CA THR A 134 34.59 -22.09 22.03
C THR A 134 34.48 -23.06 20.84
N GLY A 135 35.42 -24.01 20.69
CA GLY A 135 35.51 -24.86 19.50
C GLY A 135 36.00 -24.13 18.25
N GLU A 136 36.52 -22.91 18.42
CA GLU A 136 36.97 -22.01 17.35
C GLU A 136 38.39 -21.50 17.63
N PHE A 137 39.14 -21.23 16.57
CA PHE A 137 40.46 -20.60 16.66
C PHE A 137 40.71 -19.68 15.45
N ASP A 138 41.54 -18.65 15.68
CA ASP A 138 41.85 -17.63 14.70
C ASP A 138 43.30 -17.79 14.19
N VAL A 139 43.49 -17.60 12.89
CA VAL A 139 44.79 -17.68 12.20
C VAL A 139 45.02 -16.39 11.40
N PRO A 140 46.12 -15.65 11.61
CA PRO A 140 46.38 -14.42 10.86
C PRO A 140 46.63 -14.70 9.36
N SER A 141 46.12 -13.82 8.49
CA SER A 141 46.39 -13.85 7.04
C SER A 141 47.80 -13.34 6.74
N LEU A 142 48.43 -13.89 5.68
CA LEU A 142 49.76 -13.48 5.21
C LEU A 142 49.67 -12.38 4.15
N HIS A 143 48.69 -12.47 3.24
CA HIS A 143 48.49 -11.52 2.16
C HIS A 143 47.65 -10.30 2.60
N PHE A 144 46.81 -10.44 3.64
CA PHE A 144 45.92 -9.37 4.13
C PHE A 144 46.25 -8.98 5.58
N PRO A 145 47.15 -8.02 5.82
CA PRO A 145 47.57 -7.63 7.17
C PRO A 145 46.40 -7.08 8.00
N GLY A 146 46.26 -7.56 9.24
CA GLY A 146 45.18 -7.19 10.16
C GLY A 146 43.91 -8.05 10.05
N GLN A 147 43.86 -8.99 9.11
CA GLN A 147 42.74 -9.93 8.98
C GLN A 147 43.09 -11.32 9.52
N VAL A 148 42.07 -12.06 9.97
CA VAL A 148 42.20 -13.41 10.50
C VAL A 148 41.22 -14.37 9.83
N HIS A 149 41.69 -15.58 9.54
CA HIS A 149 40.88 -16.74 9.19
C HIS A 149 40.38 -17.40 10.46
N LYS A 150 39.06 -17.43 10.64
CA LYS A 150 38.40 -18.07 11.76
C LYS A 150 37.94 -19.47 11.38
N TRP A 151 38.46 -20.45 12.10
CA TRP A 151 38.18 -21.86 11.88
C TRP A 151 37.32 -22.42 13.00
N ARG A 152 36.36 -23.26 12.64
CA ARG A 152 35.46 -23.96 13.56
C ARG A 152 35.62 -25.46 13.38
N LEU A 153 35.82 -26.18 14.48
CA LEU A 153 35.82 -27.64 14.42
C LEU A 153 34.40 -28.17 14.25
N SER A 154 34.32 -29.33 13.63
CA SER A 154 33.09 -30.11 13.59
C SER A 154 32.58 -30.36 14.99
N GLN A 155 31.25 -30.28 15.13
CA GLN A 155 30.60 -30.65 16.37
C GLN A 155 30.84 -32.10 16.73
N LEU A 156 31.22 -32.98 15.81
CA LEU A 156 31.62 -34.35 16.15
C LEU A 156 32.96 -34.38 16.90
N LEU A 157 33.89 -33.47 16.61
CA LEU A 157 35.21 -33.42 17.25
C LEU A 157 35.19 -32.65 18.56
N GLN A 158 34.87 -31.36 18.52
CA GLN A 158 34.88 -30.50 19.70
C GLN A 158 33.93 -29.31 19.53
N LYS A 159 33.07 -29.09 20.53
CA LYS A 159 32.07 -27.99 20.51
C LYS A 159 32.54 -26.81 21.36
N GLY A 160 33.30 -27.08 22.42
CA GLY A 160 33.82 -26.08 23.35
C GLY A 160 32.96 -25.97 24.60
N THR A 161 33.63 -25.75 25.74
CA THR A 161 33.00 -25.73 27.07
C THR A 161 31.94 -24.64 27.23
N LEU A 162 32.18 -23.42 26.74
CA LEU A 162 31.24 -22.30 26.82
C LEU A 162 29.99 -22.55 25.96
N ARG A 163 30.16 -23.08 24.75
CA ARG A 163 29.03 -23.39 23.84
C ARG A 163 28.25 -24.61 24.28
N ALA A 164 28.90 -25.59 24.90
CA ALA A 164 28.24 -26.72 25.54
C ALA A 164 27.41 -26.24 26.73
N HIS A 165 27.97 -25.34 27.57
CA HIS A 165 27.25 -24.71 28.67
C HIS A 165 26.06 -23.89 28.17
N ASP A 166 26.23 -23.11 27.10
CA ASP A 166 25.17 -22.31 26.48
C ASP A 166 24.01 -23.18 25.94
N SER A 167 24.35 -24.35 25.37
CA SER A 167 23.34 -25.34 24.95
C SER A 167 22.61 -25.94 26.16
N PHE A 168 23.32 -26.24 27.24
CA PHE A 168 22.73 -26.74 28.48
C PHE A 168 21.79 -25.71 29.13
N LEU A 169 22.18 -24.44 29.19
CA LEU A 169 21.31 -23.36 29.67
C LEU A 169 20.05 -23.22 28.81
N SER A 170 20.14 -23.52 27.51
CA SER A 170 18.99 -23.53 26.61
C SER A 170 18.05 -24.72 26.86
N ASP A 171 18.59 -25.91 27.12
CA ASP A 171 17.81 -27.08 27.56
C ASP A 171 17.15 -26.84 28.93
N LEU A 172 17.87 -26.22 29.87
CA LEU A 172 17.35 -25.84 31.19
C LEU A 172 16.26 -24.77 31.08
N ALA A 173 16.42 -23.80 30.19
CA ALA A 173 15.40 -22.81 29.88
C ALA A 173 14.13 -23.48 29.32
N LEU A 174 14.29 -24.46 28.42
CA LEU A 174 13.16 -25.22 27.87
C LEU A 174 12.42 -26.01 28.97
N ALA A 175 13.14 -26.65 29.88
CA ALA A 175 12.56 -27.33 31.04
C ALA A 175 11.81 -26.33 31.94
N ALA A 176 12.48 -25.25 32.36
CA ALA A 176 11.90 -24.20 33.20
C ALA A 176 10.66 -23.55 32.59
N ARG A 177 10.58 -23.44 31.25
CA ARG A 177 9.40 -22.93 30.54
C ARG A 177 8.13 -23.72 30.89
N PHE A 178 8.22 -25.04 31.01
CA PHE A 178 7.04 -25.86 31.29
C PHE A 178 6.46 -25.61 32.69
N ILE A 179 7.33 -25.34 33.66
CA ILE A 179 6.93 -25.08 35.04
C ILE A 179 6.51 -23.62 35.22
N VAL A 180 7.40 -22.68 34.89
CA VAL A 180 7.22 -21.25 35.22
C VAL A 180 6.17 -20.59 34.33
N VAL A 181 6.08 -21.00 33.06
CA VAL A 181 5.17 -20.38 32.09
C VAL A 181 3.94 -21.23 31.85
N THR A 182 4.09 -22.46 31.34
CA THR A 182 2.90 -23.21 30.89
C THR A 182 2.05 -23.70 32.04
N ALA A 183 2.63 -24.25 33.11
CA ALA A 183 1.83 -24.67 34.27
C ALA A 183 1.11 -23.48 34.93
N ARG A 184 1.81 -22.35 35.11
CA ARG A 184 1.18 -21.10 35.58
C ARG A 184 0.05 -20.63 34.66
N ALA A 185 0.24 -20.70 33.33
CA ALA A 185 -0.78 -20.31 32.36
C ALA A 185 -2.00 -21.24 32.36
N ARG A 186 -1.86 -22.52 32.72
CA ARG A 186 -3.00 -23.42 32.95
C ARG A 186 -3.81 -23.07 34.20
N ILE A 187 -3.24 -22.34 35.14
CA ILE A 187 -3.97 -21.87 36.32
C ILE A 187 -4.58 -20.49 36.04
N PHE A 188 -3.75 -19.51 35.67
CA PHE A 188 -4.13 -18.08 35.58
C PHE A 188 -4.20 -17.49 34.17
N GLY A 189 -3.95 -18.28 33.13
CA GLY A 189 -3.91 -17.79 31.76
C GLY A 189 -5.29 -17.41 31.20
N HIS A 190 -5.30 -16.74 30.05
CA HIS A 190 -6.54 -16.34 29.37
C HIS A 190 -7.12 -17.44 28.47
N PHE A 191 -6.40 -18.53 28.25
CA PHE A 191 -6.82 -19.61 27.34
C PHE A 191 -6.48 -20.97 27.95
N PHE A 192 -7.46 -21.88 27.98
CA PHE A 192 -7.35 -23.22 28.57
C PHE A 192 -6.70 -23.15 29.97
N SER A 193 -7.44 -22.53 30.88
CA SER A 193 -7.02 -22.33 32.27
C SER A 193 -8.17 -22.50 33.27
N VAL A 194 -7.84 -22.61 34.55
CA VAL A 194 -8.81 -22.70 35.65
C VAL A 194 -9.57 -21.39 35.82
N VAL A 195 -8.89 -20.24 35.77
CA VAL A 195 -9.55 -18.92 35.87
C VAL A 195 -10.53 -18.70 34.72
N HIS A 196 -10.14 -19.04 33.49
CA HIS A 196 -11.04 -18.95 32.34
C HIS A 196 -12.22 -19.91 32.47
N ALA A 197 -12.01 -21.11 33.01
CA ALA A 197 -13.09 -22.06 33.24
C ALA A 197 -14.12 -21.52 34.24
N ALA A 198 -13.67 -20.89 35.32
CA ALA A 198 -14.56 -20.25 36.30
C ALA A 198 -15.37 -19.10 35.67
N GLN A 199 -14.74 -18.28 34.82
CA GLN A 199 -15.41 -17.21 34.08
C GLN A 199 -16.44 -17.78 33.09
N ALA A 200 -16.06 -18.77 32.29
CA ALA A 200 -16.95 -19.42 31.33
C ALA A 200 -18.14 -20.12 32.02
N LEU A 201 -17.92 -20.74 33.18
CA LEU A 201 -18.98 -21.33 33.98
C LEU A 201 -19.98 -20.27 34.47
N LEU A 202 -19.48 -19.16 35.02
CA LEU A 202 -20.31 -18.05 35.46
C LEU A 202 -21.10 -17.44 34.29
N ASP A 203 -20.44 -17.21 33.15
CA ASP A 203 -21.08 -16.71 31.93
C ASP A 203 -22.14 -17.68 31.39
N GLY A 204 -21.88 -18.99 31.46
CA GLY A 204 -22.83 -20.04 31.10
C GLY A 204 -24.08 -20.02 31.99
N ILE A 205 -23.91 -19.91 33.31
CA ILE A 205 -25.01 -19.80 34.28
C ILE A 205 -25.81 -18.52 34.04
N ILE A 206 -25.13 -17.38 33.84
CA ILE A 206 -25.79 -16.09 33.55
C ILE A 206 -26.57 -16.19 32.24
N LYS A 207 -26.03 -16.82 31.19
CA LYS A 207 -26.75 -17.05 29.92
C LYS A 207 -27.99 -17.92 30.11
N LEU A 208 -27.92 -18.97 30.93
CA LEU A 208 -29.11 -19.78 31.25
C LEU A 208 -30.19 -18.95 31.94
N VAL A 209 -29.82 -18.14 32.94
CA VAL A 209 -30.77 -17.24 33.62
C VAL A 209 -31.31 -16.19 32.65
N ASP A 210 -30.45 -15.58 31.82
CA ASP A 210 -30.83 -14.56 30.83
C ASP A 210 -31.81 -15.10 29.78
N MET A 211 -31.68 -16.35 29.40
CA MET A 211 -32.52 -16.99 28.40
C MET A 211 -33.96 -17.22 28.89
N PHE A 212 -34.15 -17.62 30.15
CA PHE A 212 -35.49 -17.87 30.72
C PHE A 212 -36.13 -16.62 31.33
N ILE A 213 -35.35 -15.82 32.05
CA ILE A 213 -35.83 -14.68 32.84
C ILE A 213 -35.58 -13.37 32.09
N GLY A 214 -34.38 -13.22 31.53
CA GLY A 214 -33.89 -11.94 31.00
C GLY A 214 -33.15 -11.16 32.08
N VAL A 215 -31.82 -11.15 31.99
CA VAL A 215 -30.91 -10.37 32.82
C VAL A 215 -30.80 -8.96 32.22
N PRO A 216 -30.73 -7.90 33.04
CA PRO A 216 -30.60 -6.54 32.53
C PRO A 216 -29.43 -6.38 31.54
N ALA A 217 -29.76 -5.96 30.32
CA ALA A 217 -28.79 -5.61 29.30
C ALA A 217 -28.78 -4.09 29.13
N LEU A 218 -27.69 -3.50 29.63
CA LEU A 218 -27.48 -2.06 29.69
C LEU A 218 -26.16 -1.71 28.99
N LEU A 219 -26.20 -0.73 28.10
CA LEU A 219 -25.04 -0.26 27.37
C LEU A 219 -24.88 1.25 27.56
N ALA A 220 -23.65 1.71 27.79
CA ALA A 220 -23.31 3.12 27.67
C ALA A 220 -23.14 3.44 26.18
N HIS A 221 -24.22 3.86 25.52
CA HIS A 221 -24.18 4.14 24.09
C HIS A 221 -23.28 5.34 23.78
N ASN A 222 -22.44 5.20 22.75
CA ASN A 222 -21.61 6.29 22.22
C ASN A 222 -20.70 6.93 23.28
N LEU A 223 -20.14 6.13 24.20
CA LEU A 223 -19.27 6.62 25.27
C LEU A 223 -18.13 7.49 24.71
N ASP A 224 -17.38 6.98 23.73
CA ASP A 224 -16.24 7.70 23.14
C ASP A 224 -16.67 8.99 22.43
N TYR A 225 -17.82 8.95 21.74
CA TYR A 225 -18.37 10.14 21.09
C TYR A 225 -18.80 11.20 22.12
N LYS A 226 -19.46 10.81 23.21
CA LYS A 226 -19.85 11.72 24.29
C LYS A 226 -18.64 12.32 25.00
N ILE A 227 -17.60 11.52 25.24
CA ILE A 227 -16.34 12.02 25.82
C ILE A 227 -15.69 13.01 24.86
N LYS A 228 -15.67 12.71 23.57
CA LYS A 228 -15.14 13.62 22.55
C LYS A 228 -15.95 14.92 22.48
N GLU A 229 -17.27 14.85 22.56
CA GLU A 229 -18.15 16.02 22.58
C GLU A 229 -17.88 16.89 23.81
N GLU A 230 -17.83 16.30 25.01
CA GLU A 230 -17.49 17.01 26.25
C GLU A 230 -16.06 17.55 26.24
N ARG A 231 -15.09 16.83 25.65
CA ARG A 231 -13.72 17.31 25.43
C ARG A 231 -13.72 18.56 24.55
N CYS A 232 -14.38 18.51 23.39
CA CYS A 232 -14.50 19.66 22.49
C CYS A 232 -15.16 20.85 23.20
N ARG A 233 -16.25 20.60 23.95
CA ARG A 233 -16.94 21.62 24.74
C ARG A 233 -16.01 22.22 25.80
N PHE A 234 -15.26 21.41 26.52
CA PHE A 234 -14.32 21.87 27.55
C PHE A 234 -13.19 22.73 26.97
N LEU A 235 -12.67 22.38 25.78
CA LEU A 235 -11.60 23.15 25.13
C LEU A 235 -12.03 24.57 24.78
N ILE A 236 -13.29 24.76 24.38
CA ILE A 236 -13.82 26.06 23.91
C ILE A 236 -14.65 26.82 24.96
N ALA A 237 -15.01 26.19 26.09
CA ALA A 237 -15.99 26.73 27.05
C ALA A 237 -15.66 28.12 27.62
N GLU A 238 -14.38 28.47 27.71
CA GLU A 238 -13.89 29.74 28.27
C GLU A 238 -13.62 30.82 27.21
N LEU A 239 -13.85 30.51 25.94
CA LEU A 239 -13.61 31.45 24.85
C LEU A 239 -14.78 32.43 24.72
N VAL A 240 -14.46 33.71 24.74
CA VAL A 240 -15.42 34.80 24.55
C VAL A 240 -15.19 35.40 23.17
N CYS A 241 -16.25 35.74 22.45
CA CYS A 241 -16.09 36.40 21.15
C CYS A 241 -15.48 37.79 21.34
N ARG A 242 -14.68 38.26 20.39
CA ARG A 242 -14.18 39.64 20.42
C ARG A 242 -15.37 40.61 20.41
N PRO A 243 -15.36 41.72 21.15
CA PRO A 243 -16.51 42.64 21.22
C PRO A 243 -16.96 43.15 19.85
N GLU A 244 -16.05 43.30 18.88
CA GLU A 244 -16.37 43.74 17.52
C GLU A 244 -17.18 42.71 16.70
N PHE A 245 -17.25 41.46 17.15
CA PHE A 245 -17.96 40.36 16.49
C PHE A 245 -19.12 39.79 17.33
N GLU A 246 -19.45 40.41 18.45
CA GLU A 246 -20.54 39.97 19.34
C GLU A 246 -21.91 40.01 18.64
N ASP A 247 -22.20 41.10 17.91
CA ASP A 247 -23.43 41.25 17.11
C ASP A 247 -23.57 40.15 16.04
N CYS A 248 -22.44 39.74 15.45
CA CYS A 248 -22.38 38.67 14.46
C CYS A 248 -22.70 37.31 15.10
N LEU A 249 -22.15 37.04 16.28
CA LEU A 249 -22.44 35.83 17.04
C LEU A 249 -23.92 35.78 17.45
N ASP A 250 -24.48 36.89 17.92
CA ASP A 250 -25.91 36.98 18.29
C ASP A 250 -26.83 36.78 17.08
N GLY A 251 -26.45 37.34 15.93
CA GLY A 251 -27.11 37.07 14.64
C GLY A 251 -27.09 35.58 14.28
N LEU A 252 -25.94 34.92 14.41
CA LEU A 252 -25.78 33.49 14.16
C LEU A 252 -26.59 32.64 15.15
N CYS A 253 -26.53 32.94 16.45
CA CYS A 253 -27.29 32.24 17.48
C CYS A 253 -28.80 32.40 17.28
N SER A 254 -29.25 33.58 16.84
CA SER A 254 -30.64 33.84 16.49
C SER A 254 -31.07 33.06 15.25
N TYR A 255 -30.21 33.00 14.23
CA TYR A 255 -30.42 32.18 13.04
C TYR A 255 -30.52 30.69 13.38
N VAL A 256 -29.58 30.15 14.17
CA VAL A 256 -29.59 28.74 14.59
C VAL A 256 -30.84 28.44 15.41
N ARG A 257 -31.22 29.30 16.38
CA ARG A 257 -32.47 29.15 17.14
C ARG A 257 -33.69 29.14 16.21
N LYS A 258 -33.73 30.01 15.19
CA LYS A 258 -34.80 30.05 14.18
C LYS A 258 -34.83 28.76 13.35
N MET A 259 -33.68 28.25 12.93
CA MET A 259 -33.59 27.01 12.13
C MET A 259 -33.93 25.76 12.93
N LEU A 260 -33.52 25.67 14.20
CA LEU A 260 -33.92 24.59 15.09
C LEU A 260 -35.44 24.59 15.33
N ARG A 261 -36.04 25.78 15.58
CA ARG A 261 -37.50 25.91 15.65
C ARG A 261 -38.17 25.46 14.36
N ARG A 262 -37.65 25.90 13.21
CA ARG A 262 -38.17 25.49 11.90
C ARG A 262 -38.07 23.99 11.68
N ALA A 263 -36.97 23.35 12.07
CA ALA A 263 -36.80 21.89 11.96
C ALA A 263 -37.73 21.10 12.88
N THR A 264 -38.14 21.68 14.01
CA THR A 264 -39.20 21.08 14.86
C THR A 264 -40.62 21.32 14.33
N MET A 265 -40.81 22.34 13.48
CA MET A 265 -42.12 22.77 12.96
C MET A 265 -42.41 22.26 11.54
N GLU A 266 -41.38 22.00 10.73
CA GLU A 266 -41.44 21.59 9.32
C GLU A 266 -40.62 20.30 9.11
N LYS A 267 -40.98 19.45 8.13
CA LYS A 267 -40.05 18.43 7.59
C LYS A 267 -38.94 19.15 6.84
N PHE A 268 -37.97 19.66 7.59
CA PHE A 268 -36.92 20.54 7.11
C PHE A 268 -35.64 19.75 6.85
N ASP A 269 -35.09 19.85 5.64
CA ASP A 269 -33.85 19.18 5.26
C ASP A 269 -32.66 20.14 5.43
N PHE A 270 -31.88 19.93 6.49
CA PHE A 270 -30.82 20.86 6.92
C PHE A 270 -29.74 21.11 5.86
N ASN A 271 -29.53 20.16 4.95
CA ASN A 271 -28.49 20.21 3.92
C ASN A 271 -28.83 21.13 2.74
N SER A 272 -30.07 21.61 2.66
CA SER A 272 -30.54 22.46 1.54
C SER A 272 -30.39 23.97 1.78
N CYS A 273 -30.04 24.39 3.01
CA CYS A 273 -29.84 25.80 3.34
C CYS A 273 -28.35 26.17 3.27
N GLU A 274 -28.00 27.08 2.36
CA GLU A 274 -26.74 27.79 2.42
C GLU A 274 -26.69 28.63 3.70
N VAL A 275 -25.62 28.48 4.50
CA VAL A 275 -25.41 29.27 5.71
C VAL A 275 -25.11 30.70 5.29
N THR A 276 -26.10 31.59 5.40
CA THR A 276 -25.97 33.00 4.98
C THR A 276 -25.34 33.90 6.04
N GLN A 277 -25.21 33.45 7.29
CA GLN A 277 -24.63 34.24 8.38
C GLN A 277 -23.13 33.96 8.53
N PRO A 278 -22.28 35.00 8.58
CA PRO A 278 -20.84 34.82 8.79
C PRO A 278 -20.55 34.22 10.17
N VAL A 279 -19.56 33.33 10.25
CA VAL A 279 -19.13 32.71 11.51
C VAL A 279 -17.97 33.52 12.09
N PRO A 280 -18.04 33.97 13.35
CA PRO A 280 -16.91 34.60 14.00
C PRO A 280 -15.81 33.57 14.30
N TYR A 281 -14.57 33.86 13.88
CA TYR A 281 -13.41 32.98 14.08
C TYR A 281 -12.39 33.54 15.08
N LEU A 282 -12.60 34.76 15.60
CA LEU A 282 -11.69 35.44 16.52
C LEU A 282 -12.28 35.47 17.92
N PHE A 283 -11.53 34.93 18.88
CA PHE A 283 -11.95 34.77 20.26
C PHE A 283 -10.89 35.26 21.23
N LEU A 284 -11.29 35.57 22.46
CA LEU A 284 -10.45 35.96 23.56
C LEU A 284 -10.52 34.90 24.66
N THR A 285 -9.37 34.57 25.23
CA THR A 285 -9.28 33.79 26.47
C THR A 285 -9.62 34.67 27.67
N PRO A 286 -9.91 34.08 28.85
CA PRO A 286 -10.11 34.86 30.08
C PRO A 286 -8.89 35.71 30.49
N LYS A 287 -7.70 35.37 30.00
CA LYS A 287 -6.46 36.13 30.21
C LYS A 287 -6.23 37.24 29.19
N GLY A 288 -7.20 37.51 28.30
CA GLY A 288 -7.10 38.52 27.24
C GLY A 288 -6.23 38.11 26.06
N GLN A 289 -5.78 36.85 25.98
CA GLN A 289 -5.03 36.36 24.83
C GLN A 289 -5.96 36.10 23.64
N GLU A 290 -5.57 36.58 22.45
CA GLU A 290 -6.29 36.33 21.20
C GLU A 290 -6.10 34.89 20.71
N ILE A 291 -7.20 34.30 20.24
CA ILE A 291 -7.25 32.99 19.57
C ILE A 291 -7.90 33.17 18.22
N ASP A 292 -7.19 32.77 17.18
CA ASP A 292 -7.65 32.88 15.81
C ASP A 292 -7.89 31.50 15.19
N LEU A 293 -9.14 31.23 14.87
CA LEU A 293 -9.61 29.97 14.33
C LEU A 293 -9.92 30.05 12.82
N ARG A 294 -9.47 31.09 12.12
CA ARG A 294 -9.77 31.29 10.69
C ARG A 294 -9.27 30.16 9.79
N LEU A 295 -8.27 29.37 10.19
CA LEU A 295 -7.86 28.17 9.45
C LEU A 295 -8.92 27.05 9.42
N PHE A 296 -9.92 27.08 10.30
CA PHE A 296 -11.04 26.13 10.23
C PHE A 296 -12.07 26.53 9.16
N CYS A 297 -11.95 27.72 8.58
CA CYS A 297 -12.76 28.13 7.44
C CYS A 297 -12.35 27.35 6.18
N ARG A 298 -13.31 26.61 5.61
CA ARG A 298 -13.06 25.76 4.42
C ARG A 298 -12.61 26.58 3.22
N ASP A 299 -13.10 27.79 3.06
CA ASP A 299 -12.78 28.65 1.91
C ASP A 299 -11.36 29.20 1.98
N VAL A 300 -10.91 29.61 3.17
CA VAL A 300 -9.53 30.06 3.41
C VAL A 300 -8.55 28.93 3.11
N MET A 301 -8.80 27.73 3.66
CA MET A 301 -7.92 26.58 3.43
C MET A 301 -7.92 26.09 1.99
N ARG A 302 -9.08 26.10 1.31
CA ARG A 302 -9.17 25.72 -0.11
C ARG A 302 -8.33 26.63 -1.00
N LYS A 303 -8.27 27.93 -0.70
CA LYS A 303 -7.44 28.90 -1.43
C LYS A 303 -5.96 28.83 -1.05
N ALA A 304 -5.64 28.56 0.23
CA ALA A 304 -4.26 28.46 0.70
C ALA A 304 -3.53 27.18 0.23
N LEU A 305 -4.25 26.06 0.13
CA LEU A 305 -3.66 24.73 -0.11
C LEU A 305 -2.81 24.64 -1.41
N PRO A 306 -3.27 25.11 -2.59
CA PRO A 306 -2.46 25.06 -3.80
C PRO A 306 -1.17 25.89 -3.70
N ILE A 307 -1.23 27.01 -2.98
CA ILE A 307 -0.07 27.90 -2.76
C ILE A 307 0.96 27.21 -1.86
N LEU A 308 0.50 26.55 -0.79
CA LEU A 308 1.36 25.79 0.11
C LEU A 308 2.06 24.62 -0.60
N ILE A 309 1.34 23.88 -1.45
CA ILE A 309 1.93 22.79 -2.25
C ILE A 309 3.06 23.34 -3.15
N GLY A 310 2.82 24.47 -3.84
CA GLY A 310 3.85 25.10 -4.67
C GLY A 310 5.09 25.56 -3.89
N ILE A 311 4.92 26.03 -2.65
CA ILE A 311 6.06 26.37 -1.77
C ILE A 311 6.86 25.11 -1.41
N LEU A 312 6.19 24.02 -1.02
CA LEU A 312 6.85 22.77 -0.63
C LEU A 312 7.62 22.15 -1.81
N GLU A 313 7.06 22.16 -3.01
CA GLU A 313 7.74 21.66 -4.22
C GLU A 313 8.96 22.49 -4.61
N ARG A 314 8.96 23.79 -4.31
CA ARG A 314 10.10 24.67 -4.55
C ARG A 314 11.21 24.44 -3.55
N GLU A 315 10.89 24.40 -2.26
CA GLU A 315 11.87 24.27 -1.17
C GLU A 315 12.48 22.88 -1.04
N THR A 316 11.96 21.87 -1.75
CA THR A 316 12.54 20.52 -1.78
C THR A 316 13.66 20.37 -2.82
N ARG A 317 13.83 21.32 -3.75
CA ARG A 317 14.75 21.17 -4.90
C ARG A 317 16.16 21.70 -4.61
N GLY A 318 17.17 20.90 -4.98
CA GLY A 318 18.54 21.37 -5.29
C GLY A 318 19.51 21.65 -4.14
N TRP A 319 19.07 21.79 -2.88
CA TRP A 319 19.97 22.16 -1.77
C TRP A 319 20.33 21.02 -0.80
N PHE A 320 19.46 20.02 -0.67
CA PHE A 320 19.55 18.96 0.35
C PHE A 320 20.88 18.19 0.30
N LEU A 321 21.29 17.75 -0.90
CA LEU A 321 22.49 16.93 -1.09
C LEU A 321 23.76 17.69 -0.66
N HIS A 322 23.94 18.91 -1.18
CA HIS A 322 25.10 19.75 -0.89
C HIS A 322 25.21 20.13 0.58
N PHE A 323 24.08 20.46 1.23
CA PHE A 323 24.06 20.80 2.65
C PHE A 323 24.41 19.59 3.53
N ARG A 324 23.84 18.42 3.21
CA ARG A 324 24.10 17.16 3.91
C ARG A 324 25.57 16.75 3.79
N GLU A 325 26.15 16.76 2.59
CA GLU A 325 27.56 16.40 2.37
C GLU A 325 28.51 17.30 3.15
N ARG A 326 28.26 18.62 3.16
CA ARG A 326 29.04 19.60 3.92
C ARG A 326 28.99 19.31 5.42
N LEU A 327 27.81 19.00 5.96
CA LEU A 327 27.63 18.75 7.38
C LEU A 327 28.26 17.41 7.82
N ILE A 328 28.15 16.36 7.00
CA ILE A 328 28.82 15.08 7.25
C ILE A 328 30.34 15.28 7.29
N ALA A 329 30.91 16.07 6.37
CA ALA A 329 32.33 16.38 6.37
C ALA A 329 32.77 17.12 7.66
N GLU A 330 31.95 18.06 8.15
CA GLU A 330 32.22 18.80 9.40
C GLU A 330 32.13 17.90 10.65
N LEU A 331 31.12 17.03 10.74
CA LEU A 331 30.95 16.13 11.89
C LEU A 331 31.97 14.98 11.91
N ARG A 332 32.38 14.49 10.73
CA ARG A 332 33.53 13.56 10.61
C ARG A 332 34.83 14.21 11.08
N ALA A 333 35.04 15.49 10.78
CA ALA A 333 36.20 16.23 11.31
C ALA A 333 36.19 16.33 12.85
N LYS A 334 35.01 16.27 13.49
CA LYS A 334 34.84 16.24 14.96
C LYS A 334 34.98 14.83 15.58
N LYS A 335 35.29 13.79 14.80
CA LYS A 335 35.48 12.38 15.24
C LYS A 335 34.26 11.77 15.96
N LEU A 336 33.04 12.18 15.60
CA LEU A 336 31.81 11.55 16.08
C LEU A 336 31.64 10.16 15.44
N SER A 337 30.87 9.28 16.09
CA SER A 337 30.55 7.97 15.50
C SER A 337 29.58 8.12 14.32
N ASP A 338 29.63 7.22 13.34
CA ASP A 338 28.78 7.31 12.15
C ASP A 338 27.27 7.36 12.46
N LYS A 339 26.84 6.72 13.56
CA LYS A 339 25.44 6.77 14.03
C LYS A 339 25.06 8.15 14.57
N GLU A 340 25.94 8.76 15.37
CA GLU A 340 25.73 10.10 15.90
C GLU A 340 25.75 11.14 14.77
N ILE A 341 26.64 10.96 13.77
CA ILE A 341 26.69 11.80 12.57
C ILE A 341 25.36 11.73 11.81
N GLU A 342 24.80 10.54 11.59
CA GLU A 342 23.53 10.39 10.88
C GLU A 342 22.35 11.02 11.62
N GLU A 343 22.26 10.83 12.94
CA GLU A 343 21.21 11.44 13.77
C GLU A 343 21.28 12.97 13.75
N GLU A 344 22.47 13.53 13.96
CA GLU A 344 22.70 14.97 14.04
C GLU A 344 22.53 15.65 12.67
N VAL A 345 22.97 15.00 11.58
CA VAL A 345 22.75 15.48 10.22
C VAL A 345 21.26 15.49 9.86
N ASN A 346 20.52 14.42 10.17
CA ASN A 346 19.09 14.36 9.89
C ASN A 346 18.31 15.44 10.66
N GLU A 347 18.67 15.69 11.92
CA GLU A 347 18.05 16.76 12.72
C GLU A 347 18.35 18.15 12.15
N ALA A 348 19.61 18.42 11.79
CA ALA A 348 20.03 19.70 11.23
C ALA A 348 19.41 19.97 9.85
N VAL A 349 19.35 18.96 8.99
CA VAL A 349 18.72 19.06 7.66
C VAL A 349 17.23 19.34 7.80
N MET A 350 16.53 18.65 8.70
CA MET A 350 15.11 18.90 8.95
C MET A 350 14.88 20.31 9.48
N LYS A 351 15.76 20.80 10.37
CA LYS A 351 15.69 22.17 10.89
C LYS A 351 15.86 23.21 9.79
N GLU A 352 16.85 23.04 8.92
CA GLU A 352 17.11 23.92 7.77
C GLU A 352 15.93 23.92 6.78
N TYR A 353 15.38 22.74 6.45
CA TYR A 353 14.21 22.61 5.59
C TYR A 353 13.00 23.37 6.16
N LEU A 354 12.67 23.15 7.43
CA LEU A 354 11.55 23.83 8.09
C LEU A 354 11.76 25.34 8.13
N GLN A 355 12.97 25.81 8.40
CA GLN A 355 13.28 27.24 8.41
C GLN A 355 13.03 27.89 7.04
N ARG A 356 13.46 27.23 5.96
CA ARG A 356 13.20 27.69 4.58
C ARG A 356 11.71 27.74 4.27
N VAL A 357 10.97 26.67 4.56
CA VAL A 357 9.52 26.61 4.36
C VAL A 357 8.81 27.71 5.14
N TYR A 358 9.14 27.93 6.42
CA TYR A 358 8.54 28.99 7.23
C TYR A 358 8.83 30.39 6.66
N SER A 359 10.07 30.64 6.22
CA SER A 359 10.41 31.91 5.58
C SER A 359 9.67 32.14 4.26
N SER A 360 9.50 31.10 3.45
CA SER A 360 8.78 31.16 2.17
C SER A 360 7.26 31.31 2.35
N ILE A 361 6.68 30.82 3.46
CA ILE A 361 5.28 31.07 3.81
C ILE A 361 5.08 32.54 4.25
N LEU A 362 5.93 33.05 5.14
CA LEU A 362 5.82 34.43 5.65
C LEU A 362 6.02 35.49 4.55
N SER A 363 6.86 35.20 3.55
CA SER A 363 7.16 36.12 2.46
C SER A 363 6.21 36.03 1.26
N ASN A 364 5.23 35.13 1.26
CA ASN A 364 4.36 34.92 0.09
C ASN A 364 3.18 35.92 0.05
N PRO A 365 3.09 36.80 -0.97
CA PRO A 365 2.05 37.83 -1.03
C PRO A 365 0.65 37.25 -1.20
N LYS A 366 0.50 36.12 -1.93
CA LYS A 366 -0.81 35.49 -2.18
C LYS A 366 -1.44 34.91 -0.90
N LEU A 367 -0.62 34.53 0.08
CA LEU A 367 -1.12 34.09 1.39
C LEU A 367 -1.52 35.27 2.28
N ALA A 368 -0.84 36.41 2.14
CA ALA A 368 -1.21 37.64 2.84
C ALA A 368 -2.55 38.22 2.37
N GLU A 369 -2.87 38.08 1.07
CA GLU A 369 -4.17 38.48 0.48
C GLU A 369 -5.38 37.72 1.08
N LEU A 370 -5.19 36.55 1.67
CA LEU A 370 -6.27 35.78 2.30
C LEU A 370 -6.78 36.42 3.60
N GLY A 371 -5.97 37.29 4.23
CA GLY A 371 -6.30 37.99 5.46
C GLY A 371 -5.09 38.29 6.34
N ASN A 372 -5.18 39.36 7.13
CA ASN A 372 -4.13 39.80 8.05
C ASN A 372 -3.74 38.68 9.04
N GLY A 373 -2.45 38.38 9.17
CA GLY A 373 -1.94 37.38 10.12
C GLY A 373 -2.09 35.91 9.69
N ILE A 374 -2.69 35.62 8.52
CA ILE A 374 -2.84 34.23 8.05
C ILE A 374 -1.50 33.52 7.80
N PRO A 375 -0.48 34.15 7.16
CA PRO A 375 0.83 33.49 6.98
C PRO A 375 1.49 33.11 8.32
N GLU A 376 1.43 33.99 9.32
CA GLU A 376 1.97 33.75 10.66
C GLU A 376 1.26 32.59 11.35
N LEU A 377 -0.07 32.57 11.24
CA LEU A 377 -0.90 31.54 11.85
C LEU A 377 -0.69 30.17 11.16
N LEU A 378 -0.49 30.12 9.84
CA LEU A 378 -0.08 28.91 9.12
C LEU A 378 1.28 28.38 9.61
N VAL A 379 2.25 29.27 9.83
CA VAL A 379 3.57 28.88 10.37
C VAL A 379 3.46 28.40 11.82
N GLN A 380 2.72 29.09 12.68
CA GLN A 380 2.49 28.67 14.07
C GLN A 380 1.80 27.31 14.14
N GLN A 381 0.79 27.08 13.28
CA GLN A 381 0.12 25.79 13.16
C GLN A 381 1.10 24.70 12.70
N ALA A 382 1.92 24.96 11.68
CA ALA A 382 2.93 24.00 11.22
C ALA A 382 3.99 23.69 12.30
N GLN A 383 4.48 24.71 13.01
CA GLN A 383 5.41 24.56 14.13
C GLN A 383 4.81 23.73 15.26
N SER A 384 3.55 23.99 15.61
CA SER A 384 2.86 23.24 16.66
C SER A 384 2.81 21.74 16.36
N VAL A 385 2.48 21.37 15.12
CA VAL A 385 2.40 19.98 14.68
C VAL A 385 3.79 19.34 14.72
N VAL A 386 4.82 20.02 14.23
CA VAL A 386 6.21 19.53 14.28
C VAL A 386 6.66 19.29 15.72
N PHE A 387 6.39 20.22 16.64
CA PHE A 387 6.76 20.06 18.05
C PHE A 387 5.99 18.93 18.74
N MET A 388 4.72 18.75 18.42
CA MET A 388 3.95 17.60 18.91
C MET A 388 4.55 16.27 18.43
N TYR A 389 4.95 16.16 17.16
CA TYR A 389 5.64 14.97 16.66
C TYR A 389 6.99 14.74 17.33
N LYS A 390 7.80 15.80 17.52
CA LYS A 390 9.09 15.71 18.23
C LYS A 390 8.92 15.26 19.68
N ALA A 391 7.89 15.74 20.37
CA ALA A 391 7.57 15.33 21.73
C ALA A 391 7.20 13.83 21.80
N VAL A 392 6.40 13.34 20.85
CA VAL A 392 6.04 11.91 20.74
C VAL A 392 7.27 11.05 20.46
N ASP A 393 8.11 11.43 19.48
CA ASP A 393 9.34 10.68 19.15
C ASP A 393 10.30 10.61 20.35
N LYS A 394 10.48 11.71 21.07
CA LYS A 394 11.30 11.73 22.30
C LYS A 394 10.79 10.75 23.37
N VAL A 395 9.48 10.71 23.62
CA VAL A 395 8.89 9.78 24.59
C VAL A 395 8.98 8.33 24.11
N GLN A 396 8.78 8.07 22.81
CA GLN A 396 8.94 6.74 22.22
C GLN A 396 10.38 6.24 22.34
N LYS A 397 11.38 7.09 22.09
CA LYS A 397 12.80 6.79 22.29
C LYS A 397 13.11 6.47 23.75
N ASP A 398 12.57 7.23 24.72
CA ASP A 398 12.73 6.96 26.15
C ASP A 398 12.13 5.60 26.56
N ILE A 399 10.92 5.29 26.07
CA ILE A 399 10.26 3.99 26.32
C ILE A 399 11.09 2.85 25.74
N LYS A 400 11.57 2.99 24.49
CA LYS A 400 12.41 1.98 23.83
C LYS A 400 13.72 1.75 24.59
N ARG A 401 14.41 2.83 24.98
CA ARG A 401 15.64 2.75 25.78
C ARG A 401 15.39 2.06 27.12
N THR A 402 14.32 2.45 27.84
CA THR A 402 13.95 1.81 29.11
C THR A 402 13.67 0.32 28.93
N ARG A 403 13.00 -0.07 27.84
CA ARG A 403 12.74 -1.49 27.50
C ARG A 403 14.05 -2.25 27.26
N GLU A 404 14.97 -1.69 26.48
CA GLU A 404 16.27 -2.31 26.17
C GLU A 404 17.14 -2.45 27.42
N ASP A 405 17.21 -1.41 28.25
CA ASP A 405 17.95 -1.44 29.52
C ASP A 405 17.34 -2.47 30.49
N HIS A 406 16.01 -2.53 30.59
CA HIS A 406 15.33 -3.54 31.39
C HIS A 406 15.56 -4.96 30.86
N GLN A 407 15.59 -5.15 29.54
CA GLN A 407 15.93 -6.44 28.94
C GLN A 407 17.36 -6.87 29.29
N LYS A 408 18.32 -5.94 29.28
CA LYS A 408 19.72 -6.21 29.69
C LYS A 408 19.79 -6.58 31.17
N CYS A 409 19.12 -5.83 32.06
CA CYS A 409 19.04 -6.18 33.48
C CYS A 409 18.46 -7.58 33.69
N LEU A 410 17.34 -7.91 33.03
CA LEU A 410 16.73 -9.25 33.13
C LEU A 410 17.64 -10.37 32.59
N ALA A 411 18.42 -10.10 31.54
CA ALA A 411 19.39 -11.06 31.00
C ALA A 411 20.53 -11.32 31.99
N ASN A 412 20.98 -10.28 32.70
CA ASN A 412 22.04 -10.37 33.70
C ASN A 412 21.56 -11.06 34.99
N ASP A 413 20.40 -10.67 35.52
CA ASP A 413 19.85 -11.20 36.78
C ASP A 413 19.32 -12.64 36.62
N HIS A 414 18.81 -12.98 35.43
CA HIS A 414 18.18 -14.26 35.15
C HIS A 414 18.69 -14.89 33.84
N SER A 415 19.90 -15.44 33.86
CA SER A 415 20.58 -16.02 32.69
C SER A 415 19.83 -17.18 32.00
N VAL A 416 19.04 -17.96 32.75
CA VAL A 416 18.24 -19.08 32.25
C VAL A 416 16.85 -18.61 31.78
N LEU A 417 16.12 -17.88 32.64
CA LEU A 417 14.74 -17.49 32.33
C LEU A 417 14.66 -16.44 31.21
N SER A 418 15.65 -15.57 31.07
CA SER A 418 15.71 -14.58 29.98
C SER A 418 15.74 -15.23 28.59
N ARG A 419 16.24 -16.47 28.47
CA ARG A 419 16.22 -17.26 27.23
C ARG A 419 14.83 -17.77 26.88
N VAL A 420 13.93 -17.85 27.86
CA VAL A 420 12.53 -18.25 27.66
C VAL A 420 11.75 -17.05 27.11
N ALA A 421 11.63 -16.98 25.78
CA ALA A 421 10.98 -15.85 25.11
C ALA A 421 9.58 -15.49 25.66
N PRO A 422 8.67 -16.44 25.96
CA PRO A 422 7.37 -16.11 26.57
C PRO A 422 7.48 -15.43 27.94
N TRP A 423 8.43 -15.86 28.78
CA TRP A 423 8.64 -15.28 30.11
C TRP A 423 9.22 -13.87 30.00
N LEU A 424 10.26 -13.69 29.16
CA LEU A 424 10.88 -12.39 28.92
C LEU A 424 9.86 -11.38 28.37
N ARG A 425 9.05 -11.78 27.39
CA ARG A 425 7.98 -10.94 26.84
C ARG A 425 6.94 -10.54 27.89
N SER A 426 6.55 -11.47 28.78
CA SER A 426 5.61 -11.15 29.85
C SER A 426 6.19 -10.14 30.83
N LYS A 427 7.45 -10.30 31.25
CA LYS A 427 8.13 -9.35 32.15
C LYS A 427 8.34 -7.98 31.52
N LEU A 428 8.80 -7.95 30.27
CA LEU A 428 8.93 -6.72 29.51
C LEU A 428 7.58 -6.02 29.35
N ARG A 429 6.50 -6.75 29.04
CA ARG A 429 5.16 -6.17 28.93
C ARG A 429 4.69 -5.55 30.24
N THR A 430 4.86 -6.22 31.39
CA THR A 430 4.48 -5.64 32.69
C THR A 430 5.30 -4.38 33.01
N ALA A 431 6.60 -4.37 32.68
CA ALA A 431 7.44 -3.19 32.84
C ALA A 431 7.02 -2.04 31.91
N GLU A 432 6.67 -2.36 30.67
CA GLU A 432 6.15 -1.40 29.69
C GLU A 432 4.80 -0.82 30.11
N GLU A 433 3.86 -1.63 30.56
CA GLU A 433 2.56 -1.16 31.09
C GLU A 433 2.76 -0.23 32.30
N SER A 434 3.68 -0.57 33.20
CA SER A 434 4.07 0.29 34.33
C SER A 434 4.73 1.60 33.89
N LYS A 435 5.59 1.58 32.86
CA LYS A 435 6.21 2.79 32.30
C LYS A 435 5.17 3.64 31.55
N LEU A 436 4.31 3.03 30.74
CA LEU A 436 3.25 3.71 29.99
C LEU A 436 2.25 4.40 30.91
N SER A 437 1.83 3.74 31.99
CA SER A 437 0.93 4.36 32.98
C SER A 437 1.55 5.58 33.66
N LYS A 438 2.85 5.53 34.00
CA LYS A 438 3.59 6.69 34.54
C LYS A 438 3.84 7.79 33.51
N SER A 439 4.03 7.41 32.25
CA SER A 439 4.36 8.31 31.14
C SER A 439 3.15 8.72 30.28
N ALA A 440 1.92 8.42 30.70
CA ALA A 440 0.69 8.60 29.89
C ALA A 440 0.55 10.00 29.29
N TRP A 441 0.93 11.04 30.05
CA TRP A 441 0.81 12.44 29.66
C TRP A 441 2.13 13.10 29.25
N SER A 442 3.24 12.37 29.32
CA SER A 442 4.59 12.91 29.12
C SER A 442 4.77 13.57 27.74
N ALA A 443 4.14 13.02 26.69
CA ALA A 443 4.20 13.61 25.35
C ALA A 443 3.48 14.97 25.28
N HIS A 444 2.33 15.11 25.94
CA HIS A 444 1.58 16.37 25.99
C HIS A 444 2.32 17.41 26.84
N GLU A 445 2.91 17.00 27.96
CA GLU A 445 3.74 17.87 28.81
C GLU A 445 4.98 18.37 28.07
N GLU A 446 5.64 17.49 27.31
CA GLU A 446 6.82 17.87 26.53
C GLU A 446 6.45 18.77 25.34
N ALA A 447 5.34 18.49 24.64
CA ALA A 447 4.82 19.35 23.59
C ALA A 447 4.47 20.74 24.13
N LEU A 448 3.84 20.82 25.31
CA LEU A 448 3.51 22.07 25.98
C LEU A 448 4.77 22.88 26.35
N LYS A 449 5.81 22.22 26.88
CA LYS A 449 7.12 22.86 27.15
C LYS A 449 7.73 23.44 25.88
N MET A 450 7.73 22.68 24.77
CA MET A 450 8.24 23.17 23.48
C MET A 450 7.42 24.34 22.95
N CYS A 451 6.09 24.27 22.98
CA CYS A 451 5.21 25.34 22.51
C CYS A 451 5.37 26.62 23.33
N THR A 452 5.51 26.50 24.66
CA THR A 452 5.72 27.65 25.56
C THR A 452 7.09 28.29 25.31
N LYS A 453 8.15 27.49 25.09
CA LYS A 453 9.49 27.98 24.75
C LYS A 453 9.52 28.77 23.43
N HIS A 454 8.68 28.41 22.47
CA HIS A 454 8.59 29.02 21.14
C HIS A 454 7.46 30.07 21.02
N ASN A 455 6.85 30.50 22.14
CA ASN A 455 5.78 31.50 22.17
C ASN A 455 4.54 31.14 21.30
N LEU A 456 4.24 29.85 21.16
CA LEU A 456 3.03 29.38 20.48
C LEU A 456 1.82 29.46 21.40
N HIS A 457 1.36 30.69 21.67
CA HIS A 457 0.36 30.97 22.70
C HIS A 457 -0.98 30.24 22.46
N GLN A 458 -1.49 30.21 21.22
CA GLN A 458 -2.75 29.52 20.89
C GLN A 458 -2.66 28.01 21.11
N THR A 459 -1.61 27.37 20.61
CA THR A 459 -1.39 25.93 20.80
C THR A 459 -1.15 25.59 22.27
N ALA A 460 -0.34 26.38 22.98
CA ALA A 460 -0.08 26.18 24.39
C ALA A 460 -1.37 26.25 25.23
N TYR A 461 -2.26 27.20 24.91
CA TYR A 461 -3.59 27.27 25.51
C TYR A 461 -4.38 25.96 25.30
N PHE A 462 -4.56 25.52 24.05
CA PHE A 462 -5.33 24.31 23.78
C PHE A 462 -4.69 23.06 24.37
N LEU A 463 -3.37 22.86 24.26
CA LEU A 463 -2.66 21.73 24.87
C LEU A 463 -2.77 21.73 26.40
N SER A 464 -2.72 22.91 27.04
CA SER A 464 -2.87 23.02 28.50
C SER A 464 -4.25 22.60 28.97
N ARG A 465 -5.30 23.05 28.28
CA ARG A 465 -6.70 22.68 28.58
C ARG A 465 -6.95 21.22 28.29
N ASP A 466 -6.42 20.73 27.18
CA ASP A 466 -6.56 19.34 26.78
C ASP A 466 -5.92 18.41 27.81
N LEU A 467 -4.71 18.74 28.26
CA LEU A 467 -4.04 18.03 29.34
C LEU A 467 -4.82 18.08 30.67
N ALA A 468 -5.39 19.24 31.03
CA ALA A 468 -6.21 19.37 32.23
C ALA A 468 -7.49 18.50 32.13
N PHE A 469 -8.15 18.50 30.96
CA PHE A 469 -9.30 17.64 30.69
C PHE A 469 -8.92 16.17 30.88
N MET A 470 -7.84 15.72 30.23
CA MET A 470 -7.42 14.32 30.25
C MET A 470 -6.98 13.84 31.66
N LYS A 471 -6.34 14.72 32.45
CA LYS A 471 -5.88 14.39 33.81
C LYS A 471 -7.01 14.40 34.84
N GLU A 472 -7.87 15.41 34.82
CA GLU A 472 -8.79 15.71 35.92
C GLU A 472 -10.24 15.35 35.56
N ARG A 473 -10.69 15.71 34.35
CA ARG A 473 -12.11 15.62 33.97
C ARG A 473 -12.48 14.30 33.32
N GLU A 474 -11.67 13.82 32.37
CA GLU A 474 -11.90 12.58 31.62
C GLU A 474 -12.09 11.36 32.51
N PRO A 475 -11.26 11.07 33.55
CA PRO A 475 -11.46 9.88 34.39
C PRO A 475 -12.77 9.95 35.19
N VAL A 476 -13.16 11.13 35.66
CA VAL A 476 -14.44 11.35 36.36
C VAL A 476 -15.61 11.17 35.41
N LEU A 477 -15.53 11.81 34.24
CA LEU A 477 -16.55 11.73 33.20
C LEU A 477 -16.71 10.30 32.66
N LEU A 478 -15.61 9.56 32.47
CA LEU A 478 -15.62 8.15 32.11
C LEU A 478 -16.37 7.32 33.15
N LYS A 479 -16.16 7.59 34.44
CA LYS A 479 -16.85 6.89 35.53
C LYS A 479 -18.35 7.22 35.54
N GLU A 480 -18.70 8.50 35.40
CA GLU A 480 -20.10 8.97 35.34
C GLU A 480 -20.84 8.43 34.11
N LEU A 481 -20.25 8.54 32.91
CA LEU A 481 -20.85 8.08 31.67
C LEU A 481 -20.93 6.55 31.58
N LYS A 482 -19.97 5.80 32.14
CA LYS A 482 -20.07 4.34 32.27
C LYS A 482 -21.20 3.92 33.20
N ASN A 483 -21.53 4.76 34.19
CA ASN A 483 -22.66 4.54 35.09
C ASN A 483 -24.00 4.97 34.46
N ALA A 484 -23.99 5.95 33.56
CA ALA A 484 -25.14 6.40 32.79
C ALA A 484 -25.54 5.42 31.67
N LYS A 485 -25.91 4.20 32.06
CA LYS A 485 -26.27 3.13 31.13
C LYS A 485 -27.73 3.24 30.70
N THR A 486 -27.97 3.07 29.41
CA THR A 486 -29.31 3.00 28.80
C THR A 486 -29.64 1.55 28.43
N PRO A 487 -30.92 1.17 28.32
CA PRO A 487 -31.29 -0.15 27.82
C PRO A 487 -30.70 -0.36 26.42
N THR A 488 -30.12 -1.54 26.17
CA THR A 488 -29.58 -1.89 24.85
C THR A 488 -30.69 -1.95 23.80
N ARG A 489 -31.89 -2.43 24.17
CA ARG A 489 -33.04 -2.52 23.27
C ARG A 489 -34.34 -2.14 23.97
N SER A 490 -35.20 -1.42 23.25
CA SER A 490 -36.59 -1.13 23.64
C SER A 490 -37.55 -1.85 22.69
N PHE A 491 -38.59 -2.48 23.25
CA PHE A 491 -39.63 -3.18 22.50
C PHE A 491 -40.93 -2.37 22.56
N GLN A 492 -41.65 -2.31 21.45
CA GLN A 492 -42.94 -1.63 21.33
C GLN A 492 -44.04 -2.66 21.08
N TRP A 493 -45.06 -2.65 21.94
CA TRP A 493 -46.21 -3.54 21.89
C TRP A 493 -47.45 -2.73 21.56
N ALA A 494 -47.86 -2.79 20.30
CA ALA A 494 -49.01 -2.06 19.82
C ALA A 494 -50.30 -2.89 19.99
N CYS A 495 -51.25 -2.32 20.72
CA CYS A 495 -52.56 -2.89 20.98
C CYS A 495 -53.61 -1.98 20.33
N ARG A 496 -54.45 -2.51 19.43
CA ARG A 496 -55.45 -1.71 18.69
C ARG A 496 -56.56 -1.19 19.60
N ILE A 497 -56.98 0.04 19.37
CA ILE A 497 -58.17 0.63 19.99
C ILE A 497 -59.39 0.15 19.19
N TRP A 498 -60.28 -0.60 19.84
CA TRP A 498 -61.40 -1.28 19.17
C TRP A 498 -62.46 -0.31 18.64
N SER A 499 -62.80 0.73 19.39
CA SER A 499 -63.80 1.72 18.97
C SER A 499 -63.16 2.88 18.23
N PRO A 500 -63.61 3.23 17.01
CA PRO A 500 -63.13 4.42 16.31
C PRO A 500 -63.41 5.74 17.02
N SER A 501 -64.46 5.80 17.85
CA SER A 501 -64.76 6.99 18.67
C SER A 501 -63.72 7.23 19.78
N ALA A 502 -62.95 6.21 20.15
CA ALA A 502 -61.92 6.27 21.18
C ALA A 502 -60.51 6.43 20.61
N TRP A 503 -60.36 6.57 19.28
CA TRP A 503 -59.06 6.89 18.68
C TRP A 503 -58.58 8.24 19.18
N ILE A 504 -57.27 8.42 19.31
CA ILE A 504 -56.69 9.66 19.85
C ILE A 504 -56.27 10.52 18.66
N ILE A 505 -56.82 11.73 18.56
CA ILE A 505 -56.45 12.69 17.52
C ILE A 505 -55.58 13.77 18.14
N ARG A 506 -54.35 13.91 17.62
CA ARG A 506 -53.42 14.96 18.03
C ARG A 506 -53.38 16.07 17.00
N ARG A 507 -53.52 17.30 17.47
CA ARG A 507 -53.30 18.51 16.70
C ARG A 507 -51.90 19.03 17.03
N ASN A 508 -51.01 19.00 16.04
CA ASN A 508 -49.68 19.59 16.15
C ASN A 508 -49.67 20.95 15.45
N PHE A 509 -49.39 22.02 16.21
CA PHE A 509 -49.30 23.37 15.68
C PHE A 509 -48.22 24.15 16.41
N GLN A 510 -47.29 24.74 15.66
CA GLN A 510 -46.21 25.58 16.21
C GLN A 510 -45.41 24.92 17.36
N GLY A 511 -45.18 23.60 17.29
CA GLY A 511 -44.45 22.84 18.31
C GLY A 511 -45.26 22.49 19.56
N GLN A 512 -46.53 22.87 19.65
CA GLN A 512 -47.48 22.38 20.65
C GLN A 512 -48.30 21.22 20.08
N SER A 513 -48.53 20.20 20.91
CA SER A 513 -49.31 19.01 20.55
C SER A 513 -50.45 18.81 21.53
N ASP A 514 -51.69 19.03 21.06
CA ASP A 514 -52.89 18.91 21.89
C ASP A 514 -53.76 17.74 21.44
N VAL A 515 -54.38 17.04 22.40
CA VAL A 515 -55.37 15.99 22.10
C VAL A 515 -56.74 16.65 21.91
N ILE A 516 -57.33 16.48 20.74
CA ILE A 516 -58.67 17.01 20.41
C ILE A 516 -59.72 15.90 20.49
N PRO A 517 -60.99 16.23 20.76
CA PRO A 517 -62.06 15.23 20.79
C PRO A 517 -62.26 14.59 19.41
N THR A 518 -62.47 13.28 19.41
CA THR A 518 -62.64 12.47 18.20
C THR A 518 -64.06 12.59 17.68
N VAL A 519 -64.22 13.28 16.55
CA VAL A 519 -65.52 13.51 15.91
C VAL A 519 -65.57 12.77 14.58
N ILE A 520 -66.60 11.94 14.40
CA ILE A 520 -66.85 11.19 13.16
C ILE A 520 -67.93 11.92 12.36
N SER A 521 -67.58 12.38 11.15
CA SER A 521 -68.47 13.05 10.21
C SER A 521 -68.76 12.17 9.00
N GLN A 522 -69.96 12.27 8.43
CA GLN A 522 -70.29 11.61 7.16
C GLN A 522 -69.84 12.40 5.94
N GLN A 523 -69.46 13.68 6.10
CA GLN A 523 -69.04 14.55 5.01
C GLN A 523 -67.55 14.36 4.71
N ALA A 524 -67.25 13.93 3.49
CA ALA A 524 -65.87 13.75 3.04
C ALA A 524 -65.22 15.10 2.72
N THR A 525 -63.99 15.32 3.19
CA THR A 525 -63.19 16.50 2.85
C THR A 525 -62.13 16.15 1.81
N SER A 526 -61.77 17.09 0.93
CA SER A 526 -60.78 16.86 -0.13
C SER A 526 -59.34 16.79 0.34
N ILE A 527 -59.02 17.24 1.56
CA ILE A 527 -57.65 17.38 2.07
C ILE A 527 -57.40 16.33 3.16
N VAL A 528 -56.72 15.25 2.77
CA VAL A 528 -56.41 14.09 3.63
C VAL A 528 -54.90 13.98 3.89
N THR A 529 -54.09 14.58 3.02
CA THR A 529 -52.63 14.63 3.15
C THR A 529 -52.22 15.88 3.95
N PRO A 530 -51.25 15.74 4.88
CA PRO A 530 -50.74 16.88 5.62
C PRO A 530 -50.10 17.87 4.64
N ARG A 531 -50.54 19.13 4.72
CA ARG A 531 -49.98 20.21 3.91
C ARG A 531 -48.61 20.60 4.46
N SER A 532 -47.69 20.98 3.57
CA SER A 532 -46.34 21.46 3.91
C SER A 532 -46.33 22.90 4.47
N ASP A 533 -47.51 23.52 4.59
CA ASP A 533 -47.64 24.93 4.97
C ASP A 533 -47.51 25.07 6.50
N PRO A 534 -46.48 25.79 7.00
CA PRO A 534 -46.23 25.95 8.44
C PRO A 534 -47.31 26.79 9.15
N SER A 535 -48.19 27.46 8.41
CA SER A 535 -49.30 28.25 8.97
C SER A 535 -50.52 27.41 9.39
N GLN A 536 -50.56 26.11 9.07
CA GLN A 536 -51.70 25.24 9.34
C GLN A 536 -51.37 24.12 10.33
N PRO A 537 -52.30 23.74 11.22
CA PRO A 537 -52.11 22.61 12.13
C PRO A 537 -52.07 21.28 11.36
N VAL A 538 -51.20 20.37 11.79
CA VAL A 538 -51.14 19.00 11.29
C VAL A 538 -51.90 18.10 12.25
N PHE A 539 -52.85 17.33 11.74
CA PHE A 539 -53.62 16.38 12.55
C PHE A 539 -53.08 14.96 12.36
N LEU A 540 -52.88 14.24 13.46
CA LEU A 540 -52.42 12.85 13.49
C LEU A 540 -53.44 12.00 14.23
N VAL A 541 -53.68 10.77 13.75
CA VAL A 541 -54.58 9.82 14.38
C VAL A 541 -53.80 8.62 14.91
N GLU A 542 -53.93 8.35 16.21
CA GLU A 542 -53.40 7.18 16.88
C GLU A 542 -54.52 6.14 17.03
N LYS A 543 -54.39 5.03 16.28
CA LYS A 543 -55.35 3.90 16.29
C LYS A 543 -54.95 2.80 17.28
N GLU A 544 -53.78 2.92 17.88
CA GLU A 544 -53.14 1.87 18.69
C GLU A 544 -52.55 2.49 19.96
N ILE A 545 -52.69 1.79 21.08
CA ILE A 545 -52.01 2.10 22.33
C ILE A 545 -50.67 1.35 22.30
N ILE A 546 -49.58 2.10 22.31
CA ILE A 546 -48.22 1.54 22.29
C ILE A 546 -47.72 1.44 23.74
N ARG A 547 -47.42 0.22 24.18
CA ARG A 547 -46.71 -0.03 25.44
C ARG A 547 -45.25 -0.32 25.15
N THR A 548 -44.34 0.24 25.95
CA THR A 548 -42.90 0.02 25.78
C THR A 548 -42.33 -0.82 26.91
N THR A 549 -41.61 -1.88 26.57
CA THR A 549 -40.71 -2.58 27.52
C THR A 549 -39.27 -2.37 27.10
N SER A 550 -38.33 -2.61 28.00
CA SER A 550 -36.90 -2.44 27.70
C SER A 550 -36.07 -3.47 28.45
N THR A 551 -34.85 -3.71 27.95
CA THR A 551 -33.87 -4.62 28.58
C THR A 551 -33.27 -4.08 29.87
N ARG A 552 -33.72 -2.92 30.36
CA ARG A 552 -33.21 -2.27 31.59
C ARG A 552 -33.57 -3.05 32.85
N TRP A 553 -34.75 -3.66 32.87
CA TRP A 553 -35.30 -4.31 34.07
C TRP A 553 -34.99 -5.80 34.06
N PRO A 554 -34.79 -6.43 35.23
CA PRO A 554 -34.77 -7.89 35.30
C PRO A 554 -36.13 -8.44 34.87
N LEU A 555 -36.19 -9.71 34.46
CA LEU A 555 -37.41 -10.37 33.98
C LEU A 555 -37.95 -9.80 32.66
N TRP A 556 -37.15 -9.04 31.90
CA TRP A 556 -37.62 -8.37 30.69
C TRP A 556 -38.10 -9.35 29.61
N ARG A 557 -37.55 -10.57 29.52
CA ARG A 557 -38.03 -11.60 28.58
C ARG A 557 -39.41 -12.11 28.97
N LEU A 558 -39.64 -12.32 30.27
CA LEU A 558 -40.96 -12.71 30.78
C LEU A 558 -41.99 -11.59 30.58
N LEU A 559 -41.60 -10.33 30.84
CA LEU A 559 -42.46 -9.18 30.57
C LEU A 559 -42.78 -9.05 29.08
N ASN A 560 -41.80 -9.29 28.20
CA ASN A 560 -42.03 -9.32 26.76
C ASN A 560 -43.00 -10.45 26.36
N LEU A 561 -42.86 -11.64 26.95
CA LEU A 561 -43.81 -12.73 26.75
C LEU A 561 -45.23 -12.30 27.14
N LEU A 562 -45.40 -11.75 28.34
CA LEU A 562 -46.70 -11.28 28.83
C LEU A 562 -47.30 -10.17 27.94
N GLN A 563 -46.52 -9.16 27.55
CA GLN A 563 -47.00 -8.09 26.67
C GLN A 563 -47.30 -8.59 25.25
N ARG A 564 -46.51 -9.55 24.74
CA ARG A 564 -46.77 -10.20 23.45
C ARG A 564 -48.08 -10.99 23.48
N THR A 565 -48.28 -11.84 24.49
CA THR A 565 -49.53 -12.58 24.70
C THR A 565 -50.70 -11.59 24.80
N TRP A 566 -50.59 -10.55 25.62
CA TRP A 566 -51.62 -9.53 25.78
C TRP A 566 -51.98 -8.88 24.44
N CYS A 567 -51.02 -8.23 23.75
CA CYS A 567 -51.36 -7.52 22.52
C CYS A 567 -51.78 -8.45 21.38
N TRP A 568 -51.21 -9.66 21.26
CA TRP A 568 -51.65 -10.60 20.24
C TRP A 568 -53.07 -11.12 20.51
N THR A 569 -53.43 -11.41 21.76
CA THR A 569 -54.81 -11.79 22.11
C THR A 569 -55.79 -10.69 21.75
N TRP A 570 -55.56 -9.45 22.22
CA TRP A 570 -56.47 -8.33 21.94
C TRP A 570 -56.55 -7.98 20.44
N ASN A 571 -55.42 -8.04 19.72
CA ASN A 571 -55.40 -7.76 18.29
C ASN A 571 -56.06 -8.86 17.47
N MET A 572 -55.89 -10.14 17.84
CA MET A 572 -56.56 -11.26 17.17
C MET A 572 -58.05 -11.31 17.47
N MET A 573 -58.46 -11.00 18.70
CA MET A 573 -59.87 -10.82 19.05
C MET A 573 -60.50 -9.68 18.23
N PHE A 574 -59.80 -8.56 18.05
CA PHE A 574 -60.27 -7.47 17.19
C PHE A 574 -60.36 -7.91 15.72
N LEU A 575 -59.31 -8.54 15.19
CA LEU A 575 -59.27 -8.98 13.79
C LEU A 575 -60.39 -9.99 13.49
N LEU A 576 -60.47 -11.04 14.29
CA LEU A 576 -61.38 -12.18 14.06
C LEU A 576 -62.79 -11.93 14.59
N GLY A 577 -62.95 -11.14 15.64
CA GLY A 577 -64.26 -10.83 16.24
C GLY A 577 -64.95 -9.61 15.62
N ILE A 578 -64.18 -8.61 15.19
CA ILE A 578 -64.73 -7.34 14.70
C ILE A 578 -64.48 -7.17 13.19
N LEU A 579 -63.23 -7.26 12.74
CA LEU A 579 -62.91 -6.93 11.34
C LEU A 579 -63.49 -7.96 10.36
N VAL A 580 -63.26 -9.25 10.58
CA VAL A 580 -63.74 -10.30 9.67
C VAL A 580 -65.27 -10.39 9.62
N PRO A 581 -66.03 -10.41 10.74
CA PRO A 581 -67.48 -10.57 10.66
C PRO A 581 -68.21 -9.29 10.23
N TRP A 582 -67.67 -8.10 10.50
CA TRP A 582 -68.41 -6.83 10.33
C TRP A 582 -67.84 -5.88 9.28
N CYS A 583 -66.55 -6.00 8.93
CA CYS A 583 -65.88 -5.10 7.99
C CYS A 583 -65.44 -5.80 6.69
N SER A 584 -65.46 -7.13 6.64
CA SER A 584 -65.05 -7.91 5.47
C SER A 584 -66.14 -7.98 4.38
N PRO A 585 -65.75 -8.11 3.09
CA PRO A 585 -66.67 -8.44 2.00
C PRO A 585 -67.39 -9.80 2.14
N LEU A 586 -66.88 -10.69 3.00
CA LEU A 586 -67.46 -12.00 3.31
C LEU A 586 -67.98 -12.07 4.75
N GLY A 587 -68.38 -10.95 5.34
CA GLY A 587 -68.89 -10.86 6.70
C GLY A 587 -70.42 -10.82 6.79
N LEU A 588 -70.96 -10.93 8.01
CA LEU A 588 -72.40 -10.80 8.29
C LEU A 588 -72.97 -9.47 7.83
N ARG A 589 -72.21 -8.36 7.98
CA ARG A 589 -72.66 -7.03 7.51
C ARG A 589 -72.81 -6.99 5.99
N ALA A 590 -71.92 -7.66 5.25
CA ALA A 590 -72.00 -7.74 3.79
C ALA A 590 -73.18 -8.59 3.32
N LEU A 591 -73.61 -9.57 4.13
CA LEU A 591 -74.78 -10.38 3.85
C LEU A 591 -76.10 -9.62 4.05
N PHE A 592 -76.26 -8.97 5.21
CA PHE A 592 -77.56 -8.39 5.61
C PHE A 592 -77.77 -6.93 5.20
N CYS A 593 -76.71 -6.16 4.92
CA CYS A 593 -76.87 -4.74 4.59
C CYS A 593 -77.28 -4.56 3.12
N VAL A 594 -78.26 -3.69 2.85
CA VAL A 594 -78.75 -3.45 1.48
C VAL A 594 -77.80 -2.54 0.69
N LYS A 595 -77.26 -1.51 1.35
CA LYS A 595 -76.35 -0.53 0.72
C LYS A 595 -74.89 -0.92 0.97
N PRO A 596 -73.98 -0.66 0.00
CA PRO A 596 -72.55 -0.83 0.23
C PRO A 596 -72.10 0.08 1.38
N PHE A 597 -71.10 -0.37 2.14
CA PHE A 597 -70.58 0.35 3.30
C PHE A 597 -69.08 0.59 3.19
N MET A 598 -68.56 1.55 3.97
CA MET A 598 -67.15 1.90 4.03
C MET A 598 -66.66 1.62 5.47
N PRO A 599 -65.88 0.56 5.71
CA PRO A 599 -65.42 0.17 7.04
C PRO A 599 -64.26 1.03 7.55
N ASP A 600 -63.42 1.58 6.65
CA ASP A 600 -62.28 2.39 7.06
C ASP A 600 -62.65 3.87 7.19
N LEU A 601 -61.95 4.55 8.10
CA LEU A 601 -62.06 5.99 8.32
C LEU A 601 -60.73 6.69 7.95
N GLU A 602 -60.86 7.83 7.29
CA GLU A 602 -59.78 8.76 6.93
C GLU A 602 -59.84 10.01 7.82
N LEU A 603 -58.68 10.60 8.10
CA LEU A 603 -58.54 11.81 8.90
C LEU A 603 -58.53 13.05 7.99
N SER A 604 -59.41 14.00 8.28
CA SER A 604 -59.39 15.32 7.64
C SER A 604 -58.28 16.18 8.22
N GLN A 605 -57.43 16.74 7.36
CA GLN A 605 -56.39 17.69 7.77
C GLN A 605 -56.93 19.12 7.95
N ILE A 606 -58.22 19.36 7.67
CA ILE A 606 -58.83 20.69 7.80
C ILE A 606 -59.24 20.95 9.26
N ASN A 607 -59.91 19.99 9.86
CA ASN A 607 -60.55 20.13 11.17
C ASN A 607 -60.28 18.95 12.12
N GLY A 608 -59.46 17.98 11.71
CA GLY A 608 -59.17 16.78 12.50
C GLY A 608 -60.34 15.81 12.65
N THR A 609 -61.42 15.94 11.84
CA THR A 609 -62.55 15.00 11.89
C THR A 609 -62.28 13.72 11.09
N LEU A 610 -62.87 12.61 11.53
CA LEU A 610 -62.78 11.33 10.83
C LEU A 610 -63.99 11.17 9.89
N PHE A 611 -63.78 10.73 8.65
CA PHE A 611 -64.86 10.44 7.73
C PHE A 611 -64.66 9.12 6.98
N PRO A 612 -65.73 8.47 6.49
CA PRO A 612 -65.62 7.21 5.77
C PRO A 612 -64.77 7.30 4.51
N ARG A 613 -63.79 6.40 4.41
CA ARG A 613 -62.86 6.30 3.29
C ARG A 613 -63.56 5.76 2.05
N LYS A 614 -63.72 6.59 1.01
CA LYS A 614 -64.39 6.19 -0.24
C LYS A 614 -63.76 4.98 -0.92
N THR A 615 -62.43 4.84 -0.83
CA THR A 615 -61.70 3.71 -1.43
C THR A 615 -61.90 2.39 -0.68
N SER A 616 -62.46 2.40 0.54
CA SER A 616 -62.73 1.19 1.33
C SER A 616 -64.11 0.57 1.05
N ILE A 617 -64.80 1.01 -0.01
CA ILE A 617 -66.16 0.56 -0.30
C ILE A 617 -66.25 -0.97 -0.42
N THR A 618 -67.14 -1.55 0.38
CA THR A 618 -67.36 -2.98 0.46
C THR A 618 -68.75 -3.30 -0.06
N GLN A 619 -68.82 -4.15 -1.09
CA GLN A 619 -70.07 -4.53 -1.74
C GLN A 619 -70.83 -5.58 -0.91
N THR A 620 -72.13 -5.37 -0.73
CA THR A 620 -73.06 -6.29 -0.05
C THR A 620 -73.68 -7.28 -1.03
N MET A 621 -74.38 -8.29 -0.53
CA MET A 621 -75.12 -9.23 -1.40
C MET A 621 -76.07 -8.50 -2.36
N ALA A 622 -76.85 -7.55 -1.83
CA ALA A 622 -77.80 -6.77 -2.61
C ALA A 622 -77.10 -5.86 -3.63
N SER A 623 -76.01 -5.19 -3.23
CA SER A 623 -75.27 -4.32 -4.15
C SER A 623 -74.52 -5.12 -5.22
N ARG A 624 -73.96 -6.29 -4.87
CA ARG A 624 -73.35 -7.24 -5.83
C ARG A 624 -74.35 -7.74 -6.85
N LEU A 625 -75.58 -8.03 -6.43
CA LEU A 625 -76.65 -8.46 -7.34
C LEU A 625 -77.03 -7.31 -8.30
N ILE A 626 -77.21 -6.10 -7.79
CA ILE A 626 -77.49 -4.91 -8.61
C ILE A 626 -76.33 -4.63 -9.58
N GLU A 627 -75.09 -4.74 -9.11
CA GLU A 627 -73.88 -4.52 -9.91
C GLU A 627 -73.71 -5.60 -10.98
N LEU A 628 -74.03 -6.87 -10.69
CA LEU A 628 -74.05 -7.95 -11.68
C LEU A 628 -75.01 -7.63 -12.83
N TRP A 629 -76.25 -7.24 -12.52
CA TRP A 629 -77.25 -6.90 -13.53
C TRP A 629 -76.91 -5.61 -14.28
N ARG A 630 -76.30 -4.63 -13.61
CA ARG A 630 -75.77 -3.41 -14.25
C ARG A 630 -74.60 -3.74 -15.18
N HIS A 631 -73.71 -4.65 -14.79
CA HIS A 631 -72.61 -5.12 -15.62
C HIS A 631 -73.11 -5.88 -16.86
N ILE A 632 -74.14 -6.72 -16.70
CA ILE A 632 -74.82 -7.41 -17.82
C ILE A 632 -75.43 -6.39 -18.79
N SER A 633 -76.13 -5.37 -18.27
CA SER A 633 -76.69 -4.29 -19.08
C SER A 633 -75.59 -3.54 -19.84
N LYS A 634 -74.49 -3.17 -19.16
CA LYS A 634 -73.35 -2.46 -19.77
C LYS A 634 -72.59 -3.30 -20.80
N SER A 635 -72.37 -4.59 -20.51
CA SER A 635 -71.73 -5.53 -21.43
C SER A 635 -72.56 -5.74 -22.70
N ARG A 636 -73.90 -5.69 -22.57
CA ARG A 636 -74.79 -5.72 -23.71
C ARG A 636 -74.68 -4.44 -24.52
N THR A 637 -74.80 -3.27 -23.88
CA THR A 637 -74.70 -1.99 -24.60
C THR A 637 -73.36 -1.85 -25.29
N HIS A 638 -72.26 -2.30 -24.65
CA HIS A 638 -70.92 -2.30 -25.24
C HIS A 638 -70.85 -3.13 -26.53
N PHE A 639 -71.31 -4.38 -26.48
CA PHE A 639 -71.36 -5.26 -27.65
C PHE A 639 -72.24 -4.70 -28.78
N GLU A 640 -73.32 -3.99 -28.43
CA GLU A 640 -74.19 -3.33 -29.41
C GLU A 640 -73.54 -2.07 -30.03
N THR A 641 -72.70 -1.36 -29.27
CA THR A 641 -72.02 -0.13 -29.72
C THR A 641 -70.69 -0.37 -30.42
N GLU A 642 -70.01 -1.50 -30.20
CA GLU A 642 -68.75 -1.81 -30.88
C GLU A 642 -68.97 -2.05 -32.37
N PRO A 643 -68.12 -1.54 -33.28
CA PRO A 643 -68.23 -1.80 -34.72
C PRO A 643 -68.01 -3.30 -35.04
N ASP A 644 -68.65 -3.80 -36.10
CA ASP A 644 -68.67 -5.23 -36.42
C ASP A 644 -67.38 -5.64 -37.15
N THR A 645 -66.39 -6.16 -36.43
CA THR A 645 -65.06 -6.52 -36.97
C THR A 645 -64.78 -8.03 -36.94
N GLY A 646 -65.78 -8.86 -36.62
CA GLY A 646 -65.63 -10.31 -36.44
C GLY A 646 -65.91 -11.15 -37.70
N PHE A 647 -65.31 -12.35 -37.76
CA PHE A 647 -65.48 -13.33 -38.86
C PHE A 647 -66.92 -13.89 -38.98
N ILE A 648 -67.73 -13.80 -37.92
CA ILE A 648 -69.15 -14.21 -37.89
C ILE A 648 -69.98 -12.95 -37.60
N GLY A 649 -70.92 -12.62 -38.50
CA GLY A 649 -71.73 -11.40 -38.38
C GLY A 649 -72.60 -11.33 -37.11
N LYS A 650 -72.95 -10.11 -36.69
CA LYS A 650 -73.70 -9.81 -35.44
C LYS A 650 -74.99 -10.58 -35.19
N GLY A 651 -75.61 -11.18 -36.21
CA GLY A 651 -76.88 -11.92 -36.04
C GLY A 651 -76.77 -13.13 -35.12
N LEU A 652 -75.81 -14.04 -35.37
CA LEU A 652 -75.62 -15.27 -34.60
C LEU A 652 -74.92 -14.98 -33.26
N THR A 653 -73.91 -14.10 -33.28
CA THR A 653 -73.15 -13.70 -32.09
C THR A 653 -74.00 -12.92 -31.09
N ARG A 654 -75.04 -12.18 -31.52
CA ARG A 654 -76.00 -11.52 -30.61
C ARG A 654 -76.80 -12.54 -29.78
N ASN A 655 -77.23 -13.66 -30.35
CA ASN A 655 -77.95 -14.70 -29.60
C ASN A 655 -77.02 -15.42 -28.62
N LEU A 656 -75.79 -15.73 -29.02
CA LEU A 656 -74.78 -16.33 -28.14
C LEU A 656 -74.40 -15.38 -26.99
N ASN A 657 -74.25 -14.08 -27.28
CA ASN A 657 -74.00 -13.05 -26.26
C ASN A 657 -75.19 -12.87 -25.31
N ARG A 658 -76.43 -13.03 -25.77
CA ARG A 658 -77.64 -13.04 -24.92
C ARG A 658 -77.63 -14.25 -23.98
N VAL A 659 -77.36 -15.45 -24.49
CA VAL A 659 -77.25 -16.67 -23.66
C VAL A 659 -76.11 -16.53 -22.65
N TRP A 660 -74.93 -16.08 -23.08
CA TRP A 660 -73.78 -15.87 -22.22
C TRP A 660 -74.05 -14.84 -21.11
N ASN A 661 -74.65 -13.70 -21.42
CA ASN A 661 -74.87 -12.64 -20.44
C ASN A 661 -76.08 -12.90 -19.53
N TYR A 662 -77.22 -13.39 -20.05
CA TYR A 662 -78.41 -13.60 -19.21
C TYR A 662 -78.43 -14.97 -18.52
N PHE A 663 -78.00 -16.05 -19.19
CA PHE A 663 -78.02 -17.39 -18.61
C PHE A 663 -76.74 -17.69 -17.82
N ILE A 664 -75.57 -17.58 -18.46
CA ILE A 664 -74.31 -17.96 -17.80
C ILE A 664 -73.87 -16.91 -16.78
N LYS A 665 -73.87 -15.61 -17.10
CA LYS A 665 -73.50 -14.57 -16.13
C LYS A 665 -74.65 -14.17 -15.22
N GLY A 666 -75.86 -13.99 -15.77
CA GLY A 666 -77.04 -13.54 -15.03
C GLY A 666 -77.61 -14.60 -14.11
N PHE A 667 -78.16 -15.68 -14.67
CA PHE A 667 -78.84 -16.73 -13.91
C PHE A 667 -77.88 -17.50 -13.00
N LEU A 668 -76.78 -18.05 -13.51
CA LEU A 668 -75.81 -18.78 -12.68
C LEU A 668 -75.11 -17.85 -11.67
N GLY A 669 -74.74 -16.63 -12.07
CA GLY A 669 -74.15 -15.64 -11.16
C GLY A 669 -75.11 -15.21 -10.04
N THR A 670 -76.40 -15.06 -10.35
CA THR A 670 -77.45 -14.78 -9.35
C THR A 670 -77.62 -15.97 -8.39
N ILE A 671 -77.58 -17.22 -8.87
CA ILE A 671 -77.62 -18.42 -8.02
C ILE A 671 -76.41 -18.46 -7.08
N VAL A 672 -75.20 -18.19 -7.57
CA VAL A 672 -73.99 -18.17 -6.73
C VAL A 672 -74.08 -17.08 -5.65
N ILE A 673 -74.57 -15.87 -6.00
CA ILE A 673 -74.73 -14.78 -5.03
C ILE A 673 -75.86 -15.04 -4.03
N LEU A 674 -76.94 -15.72 -4.41
CA LEU A 674 -78.07 -15.98 -3.51
C LEU A 674 -77.88 -17.22 -2.63
N PHE A 675 -77.14 -18.23 -3.08
CA PHE A 675 -77.01 -19.50 -2.35
C PHE A 675 -75.60 -19.75 -1.79
N ALA A 676 -74.55 -19.56 -2.59
CA ALA A 676 -73.18 -19.83 -2.14
C ALA A 676 -72.63 -18.70 -1.25
N PHE A 677 -72.89 -17.43 -1.61
CA PHE A 677 -72.36 -16.29 -0.86
C PHE A 677 -72.88 -16.21 0.59
N PRO A 678 -74.19 -16.40 0.90
CA PRO A 678 -74.66 -16.42 2.29
C PRO A 678 -74.03 -17.54 3.11
N PHE A 679 -73.89 -18.74 2.53
CA PHE A 679 -73.28 -19.87 3.20
C PHE A 679 -71.82 -19.61 3.54
N ILE A 680 -71.05 -19.07 2.58
CA ILE A 680 -69.66 -18.66 2.79
C ILE A 680 -69.59 -17.60 3.90
N CYS A 681 -70.41 -16.55 3.85
CA CYS A 681 -70.41 -15.47 4.84
C CYS A 681 -70.75 -15.95 6.26
N LEU A 682 -71.68 -16.90 6.38
CA LEU A 682 -72.06 -17.49 7.67
C LEU A 682 -70.93 -18.37 8.23
N ILE A 683 -70.33 -19.24 7.42
CA ILE A 683 -69.21 -20.08 7.85
C ILE A 683 -68.00 -19.23 8.23
N THR A 684 -67.59 -18.29 7.38
CA THR A 684 -66.43 -17.42 7.64
C THR A 684 -66.62 -16.63 8.93
N SER A 685 -67.80 -16.05 9.12
CA SER A 685 -68.11 -15.26 10.32
C SER A 685 -68.21 -16.13 11.56
N PHE A 686 -68.85 -17.30 11.48
CA PHE A 686 -68.95 -18.24 12.60
C PHE A 686 -67.58 -18.76 13.03
N LEU A 687 -66.77 -19.26 12.08
CA LEU A 687 -65.43 -19.75 12.37
C LEU A 687 -64.54 -18.64 12.93
N SER A 688 -64.63 -17.43 12.36
CA SER A 688 -63.86 -16.29 12.85
C SER A 688 -64.24 -15.87 14.26
N ILE A 689 -65.54 -15.81 14.59
CA ILE A 689 -66.01 -15.51 15.96
C ILE A 689 -65.60 -16.62 16.94
N ALA A 690 -65.72 -17.89 16.55
CA ALA A 690 -65.28 -19.01 17.37
C ALA A 690 -63.77 -18.94 17.67
N LEU A 691 -62.95 -18.62 16.67
CA LEU A 691 -61.51 -18.41 16.85
C LEU A 691 -61.19 -17.17 17.70
N ALA A 692 -62.00 -16.10 17.62
CA ALA A 692 -61.86 -14.91 18.44
C ALA A 692 -62.16 -15.19 19.92
N ILE A 693 -63.24 -15.91 20.23
CA ILE A 693 -63.63 -16.28 21.59
C ILE A 693 -62.60 -17.23 22.22
N THR A 694 -62.05 -18.13 21.42
CA THR A 694 -61.02 -19.08 21.88
C THR A 694 -59.60 -18.50 21.89
N ALA A 695 -59.38 -17.28 21.37
CA ALA A 695 -58.07 -16.62 21.31
C ALA A 695 -57.34 -16.52 22.66
N PRO A 696 -57.99 -16.24 23.79
CA PRO A 696 -57.34 -16.24 25.10
C PRO A 696 -56.74 -17.59 25.52
N PHE A 697 -57.14 -18.70 24.91
CA PHE A 697 -56.61 -20.03 25.22
C PHE A 697 -55.46 -20.45 24.31
N TRP A 698 -55.58 -20.26 22.99
CA TRP A 698 -54.56 -20.72 22.05
C TRP A 698 -53.42 -19.72 21.82
N ILE A 699 -53.65 -18.41 21.99
CA ILE A 699 -52.58 -17.40 21.85
C ILE A 699 -51.48 -17.57 22.90
N PRO A 700 -51.77 -17.76 24.22
CA PRO A 700 -50.73 -18.04 25.21
C PRO A 700 -49.86 -19.24 24.84
N ILE A 701 -50.48 -20.35 24.43
CA ILE A 701 -49.77 -21.56 23.98
C ILE A 701 -48.83 -21.22 22.82
N PHE A 702 -49.33 -20.52 21.80
CA PHE A 702 -48.52 -20.12 20.65
C PHE A 702 -47.34 -19.21 21.04
N THR A 703 -47.57 -18.24 21.93
CA THR A 703 -46.49 -17.35 22.41
C THR A 703 -45.45 -18.06 23.27
N VAL A 704 -45.85 -19.08 24.04
CA VAL A 704 -44.92 -19.94 24.81
C VAL A 704 -44.11 -20.82 23.86
N LEU A 705 -44.75 -21.43 22.85
CA LEU A 705 -44.04 -22.19 21.81
C LEU A 705 -43.03 -21.32 21.06
N LEU A 706 -43.40 -20.08 20.75
CA LEU A 706 -42.48 -19.10 20.15
C LEU A 706 -41.33 -18.75 21.10
N HIS A 707 -41.59 -18.60 22.40
CA HIS A 707 -40.54 -18.36 23.39
C HIS A 707 -39.57 -19.55 23.50
N LEU A 708 -40.08 -20.78 23.51
CA LEU A 708 -39.26 -22.00 23.46
C LEU A 708 -38.45 -22.08 22.15
N TYR A 709 -39.06 -21.71 21.01
CA TYR A 709 -38.34 -21.60 19.74
C TYR A 709 -37.19 -20.59 19.80
N MET A 710 -37.41 -19.43 20.43
CA MET A 710 -36.36 -18.41 20.57
C MET A 710 -35.19 -18.89 21.43
N ILE A 711 -35.46 -19.73 22.43
CA ILE A 711 -34.47 -20.34 23.32
C ILE A 711 -33.65 -21.43 22.59
N LEU A 712 -34.32 -22.27 21.81
CA LEU A 712 -33.73 -23.47 21.21
C LEU A 712 -33.07 -23.22 19.84
N ILE A 713 -33.65 -22.34 19.02
CA ILE A 713 -33.28 -22.20 17.61
C ILE A 713 -32.73 -20.81 17.30
N TYR A 714 -33.55 -19.75 17.45
CA TYR A 714 -33.16 -18.39 17.05
C TYR A 714 -33.77 -17.29 17.91
N ASP A 715 -32.91 -16.54 18.61
CA ASP A 715 -33.33 -15.47 19.52
C ASP A 715 -33.65 -14.16 18.80
N LEU A 716 -34.93 -13.96 18.52
CA LEU A 716 -35.49 -12.73 17.95
C LEU A 716 -35.41 -11.53 18.91
N ASP A 717 -35.38 -11.80 20.22
CA ASP A 717 -35.37 -10.79 21.27
C ASP A 717 -33.95 -10.44 21.72
N CYS A 718 -32.92 -10.94 21.03
CA CYS A 718 -31.52 -10.71 21.37
C CYS A 718 -31.24 -9.20 21.55
N PRO A 719 -30.61 -8.79 22.67
CA PRO A 719 -30.42 -7.38 23.00
C PRO A 719 -29.29 -6.72 22.19
N ASP A 720 -28.30 -7.47 21.71
CA ASP A 720 -27.13 -6.95 21.02
C ASP A 720 -26.80 -7.81 19.77
N ASN A 721 -26.33 -7.18 18.70
CA ASN A 721 -25.97 -7.85 17.46
C ASN A 721 -24.65 -8.63 17.56
N THR A 722 -23.81 -8.35 18.57
CA THR A 722 -22.54 -9.05 18.77
C THR A 722 -22.71 -10.44 19.37
N ARG A 723 -23.84 -10.71 20.04
CA ARG A 723 -24.12 -11.99 20.70
C ARG A 723 -24.61 -13.03 19.70
N ASN A 724 -24.25 -14.28 19.93
CA ASN A 724 -24.80 -15.39 19.16
C ASN A 724 -26.32 -15.45 19.32
N ARG A 725 -27.03 -15.60 18.20
CA ARG A 725 -28.49 -15.69 18.16
C ARG A 725 -28.98 -17.11 17.97
N TYR A 726 -28.12 -18.02 17.51
CA TYR A 726 -28.47 -19.39 17.16
C TYR A 726 -28.18 -20.34 18.30
N CYS A 727 -29.13 -21.24 18.60
CA CYS A 727 -28.95 -22.34 19.54
C CYS A 727 -28.32 -21.94 20.89
N ILE A 728 -28.85 -20.88 21.53
CA ILE A 728 -28.28 -20.27 22.75
C ILE A 728 -28.17 -21.29 23.90
N LEU A 729 -29.20 -22.14 24.07
CA LEU A 729 -29.18 -23.19 25.10
C LEU A 729 -27.98 -24.14 24.91
N LEU A 730 -27.71 -24.57 23.66
CA LEU A 730 -26.62 -25.50 23.37
C LEU A 730 -25.26 -24.87 23.64
N GLU A 731 -25.07 -23.61 23.26
CA GLU A 731 -23.84 -22.86 23.57
C GLU A 731 -23.62 -22.71 25.08
N ALA A 732 -24.66 -22.37 25.83
CA ALA A 732 -24.56 -22.20 27.28
C ALA A 732 -24.24 -23.53 27.99
N VAL A 733 -25.00 -24.59 27.69
CA VAL A 733 -24.88 -25.89 28.38
C VAL A 733 -23.63 -26.65 27.93
N PHE A 734 -23.47 -26.90 26.63
CA PHE A 734 -22.38 -27.73 26.14
C PHE A 734 -21.07 -26.94 26.01
N GLY A 735 -21.12 -25.74 25.44
CA GLY A 735 -19.93 -24.92 25.24
C GLY A 735 -19.35 -24.38 26.54
N ASN A 736 -20.12 -23.54 27.23
CA ASN A 736 -19.61 -22.76 28.36
C ASN A 736 -19.58 -23.58 29.66
N ILE A 737 -20.64 -24.30 30.00
CA ILE A 737 -20.72 -25.05 31.27
C ILE A 737 -19.95 -26.38 31.17
N LEU A 738 -20.29 -27.26 30.24
CA LEU A 738 -19.73 -28.61 30.19
C LEU A 738 -18.26 -28.60 29.75
N ILE A 739 -17.97 -28.10 28.54
CA ILE A 739 -16.62 -28.16 27.97
C ILE A 739 -15.68 -27.18 28.69
N GLN A 740 -16.02 -25.89 28.73
CA GLN A 740 -15.15 -24.86 29.30
C GLN A 740 -15.22 -24.78 30.83
N GLY A 741 -16.38 -25.04 31.44
CA GLY A 741 -16.58 -24.91 32.88
C GLY A 741 -16.19 -26.14 33.69
N LEU A 742 -16.49 -27.35 33.21
CA LEU A 742 -16.25 -28.61 33.96
C LEU A 742 -15.06 -29.41 33.46
N ILE A 743 -14.96 -29.64 32.15
CA ILE A 743 -13.89 -30.49 31.57
C ILE A 743 -12.54 -29.75 31.55
N GLN A 744 -12.53 -28.50 31.09
CA GLN A 744 -11.31 -27.69 30.98
C GLN A 744 -10.54 -27.52 32.30
N PRO A 745 -11.11 -27.17 33.47
CA PRO A 745 -10.31 -26.97 34.68
C PRO A 745 -9.68 -28.26 35.16
N VAL A 746 -10.37 -29.40 35.06
CA VAL A 746 -9.80 -30.72 35.37
C VAL A 746 -8.63 -31.00 34.45
N ALA A 747 -8.80 -30.84 33.13
CA ALA A 747 -7.73 -31.04 32.17
C ALA A 747 -6.56 -30.05 32.38
N ALA A 748 -6.84 -28.80 32.70
CA ALA A 748 -5.83 -27.78 32.94
C ALA A 748 -5.00 -28.07 34.20
N VAL A 749 -5.65 -28.48 35.30
CA VAL A 749 -4.96 -28.89 36.53
C VAL A 749 -4.11 -30.13 36.26
N LEU A 750 -4.66 -31.16 35.61
CA LEU A 750 -3.91 -32.38 35.26
C LEU A 750 -2.67 -32.06 34.42
N VAL A 751 -2.80 -31.19 33.42
CA VAL A 751 -1.67 -30.76 32.59
C VAL A 751 -0.65 -29.96 33.42
N ALA A 752 -1.11 -29.09 34.32
CA ALA A 752 -0.23 -28.28 35.16
C ALA A 752 0.54 -29.10 36.20
N THR A 753 -0.11 -30.10 36.82
CA THR A 753 0.45 -30.90 37.92
C THR A 753 1.22 -32.13 37.45
N PHE A 754 0.82 -32.77 36.36
CA PHE A 754 1.44 -34.02 35.91
C PHE A 754 2.20 -33.84 34.59
N CYS A 755 1.53 -33.39 33.53
CA CYS A 755 2.17 -33.35 32.20
C CYS A 755 3.34 -32.36 32.14
N CYS A 756 3.19 -31.15 32.71
CA CYS A 756 4.24 -30.12 32.67
C CYS A 756 5.47 -30.51 33.51
N PRO A 757 5.35 -30.97 34.78
CA PRO A 757 6.49 -31.43 35.55
C PRO A 757 7.15 -32.68 34.95
N LEU A 758 6.37 -33.63 34.43
CA LEU A 758 6.92 -34.81 33.77
C LEU A 758 7.76 -34.41 32.55
N ALA A 759 7.20 -33.61 31.64
CA ALA A 759 7.93 -33.12 30.46
C ALA A 759 9.18 -32.31 30.84
N SER A 760 9.08 -31.43 31.85
CA SER A 760 10.24 -30.70 32.37
C SER A 760 11.31 -31.64 32.91
N SER A 761 10.93 -32.69 33.62
CA SER A 761 11.86 -33.68 34.18
C SER A 761 12.58 -34.46 33.10
N ILE A 762 11.88 -34.97 32.06
CA ILE A 762 12.57 -35.72 30.99
C ILE A 762 13.50 -34.79 30.20
N ILE A 763 13.10 -33.55 29.92
CA ILE A 763 13.96 -32.58 29.22
C ILE A 763 15.20 -32.25 30.05
N LEU A 764 15.05 -32.07 31.38
CA LEU A 764 16.16 -31.82 32.29
C LEU A 764 17.14 -33.01 32.31
N VAL A 765 16.64 -34.24 32.45
CA VAL A 765 17.47 -35.45 32.46
C VAL A 765 18.22 -35.60 31.14
N VAL A 766 17.52 -35.44 30.00
CA VAL A 766 18.14 -35.49 28.68
C VAL A 766 19.19 -34.37 28.52
N GLY A 767 18.91 -33.16 28.99
CA GLY A 767 19.85 -32.04 28.97
C GLY A 767 21.11 -32.29 29.80
N ILE A 768 20.97 -32.81 31.02
CA ILE A 768 22.09 -33.18 31.90
C ILE A 768 22.93 -34.30 31.27
N VAL A 769 22.28 -35.38 30.81
CA VAL A 769 22.99 -36.51 30.19
C VAL A 769 23.73 -36.06 28.94
N ARG A 770 23.08 -35.28 28.08
CA ARG A 770 23.70 -34.72 26.86
C ARG A 770 24.88 -33.81 27.19
N TYR A 771 24.75 -32.93 28.19
CA TYR A 771 25.83 -32.04 28.61
C TYR A 771 27.02 -32.81 29.19
N SER A 772 26.76 -33.77 30.09
CA SER A 772 27.80 -34.59 30.73
C SER A 772 28.54 -35.46 29.72
N LEU A 773 27.82 -36.16 28.84
CA LEU A 773 28.41 -36.95 27.75
C LEU A 773 29.20 -36.03 26.80
N ARG A 774 28.71 -34.82 26.53
CA ARG A 774 29.43 -33.86 25.70
C ARG A 774 30.71 -33.35 26.35
N LEU A 775 30.69 -33.06 27.64
CA LEU A 775 31.86 -32.60 28.38
C LEU A 775 32.94 -33.70 28.45
N LEU A 776 32.50 -34.94 28.70
CA LEU A 776 33.37 -36.11 28.69
C LEU A 776 33.97 -36.34 27.29
N TRP A 777 33.15 -36.28 26.24
CA TRP A 777 33.59 -36.41 24.86
C TRP A 777 34.59 -35.31 24.47
N ASP A 778 34.26 -34.03 24.70
CA ASP A 778 35.14 -32.90 24.37
C ASP A 778 36.46 -32.96 25.17
N SER A 779 36.43 -33.42 26.42
CA SER A 779 37.65 -33.62 27.22
C SER A 779 38.51 -34.76 26.65
N LEU A 780 37.88 -35.87 26.29
CA LEU A 780 38.55 -37.05 25.76
C LEU A 780 39.14 -36.76 24.37
N THR A 781 38.38 -36.13 23.47
CA THR A 781 38.88 -35.73 22.14
C THR A 781 39.97 -34.67 22.24
N PHE A 782 39.84 -33.71 23.16
CA PHE A 782 40.86 -32.68 23.36
C PHE A 782 42.19 -33.26 23.86
N HIS A 783 42.16 -34.12 24.88
CA HIS A 783 43.38 -34.66 25.49
C HIS A 783 44.03 -35.79 24.68
N LEU A 784 43.24 -36.63 24.00
CA LEU A 784 43.76 -37.75 23.21
C LEU A 784 44.19 -37.32 21.80
N PHE A 785 43.39 -36.51 21.11
CA PHE A 785 43.62 -36.20 19.69
C PHE A 785 44.09 -34.76 19.46
N ILE A 786 43.33 -33.76 19.92
CA ILE A 786 43.52 -32.37 19.46
C ILE A 786 44.78 -31.73 20.07
N LYS A 787 45.05 -31.96 21.36
CA LYS A 787 46.25 -31.42 22.03
C LYS A 787 47.56 -31.96 21.44
N LYS A 788 47.57 -33.21 20.96
CA LYS A 788 48.77 -33.88 20.44
C LYS A 788 48.92 -33.75 18.92
N CYS A 789 47.81 -33.72 18.18
CA CYS A 789 47.80 -33.77 16.72
C CYS A 789 47.24 -32.50 16.05
N GLY A 790 46.82 -31.48 16.81
CA GLY A 790 46.23 -30.26 16.28
C GLY A 790 47.21 -29.43 15.44
N ARG A 791 46.86 -29.21 14.18
CA ARG A 791 47.62 -28.44 13.18
C ARG A 791 46.72 -27.41 12.50
N ILE A 792 47.31 -26.40 11.88
CA ILE A 792 46.59 -25.43 11.07
C ILE A 792 46.13 -26.12 9.77
N PRO A 793 44.82 -26.11 9.45
CA PRO A 793 44.32 -26.72 8.22
C PRO A 793 44.65 -25.85 6.99
N ALA A 794 44.97 -26.51 5.88
CA ALA A 794 45.19 -25.87 4.59
C ALA A 794 43.90 -25.74 3.76
N SER A 795 42.85 -26.51 4.09
CA SER A 795 41.56 -26.47 3.38
C SER A 795 40.40 -26.87 4.28
N ASP A 796 39.18 -26.57 3.83
CA ASP A 796 37.96 -27.00 4.51
C ASP A 796 37.83 -28.53 4.48
N SER A 797 37.56 -29.11 5.64
CA SER A 797 37.35 -30.55 5.81
C SER A 797 36.12 -30.82 6.66
N ILE A 798 35.67 -32.08 6.68
CA ILE A 798 34.58 -32.51 7.57
C ILE A 798 34.95 -32.27 9.05
N ALA A 799 36.24 -32.28 9.38
CA ALA A 799 36.76 -32.10 10.73
C ALA A 799 36.85 -30.62 11.14
N VAL A 800 37.25 -29.73 10.23
CA VAL A 800 37.44 -28.30 10.49
C VAL A 800 36.97 -27.50 9.28
N ARG A 801 36.12 -26.51 9.52
CA ARG A 801 35.54 -25.65 8.49
C ARG A 801 35.79 -24.18 8.82
N ARG A 802 36.16 -23.41 7.81
CA ARG A 802 36.32 -21.96 7.90
C ARG A 802 34.96 -21.28 7.98
N ILE A 803 34.80 -20.38 8.94
CA ILE A 803 33.54 -19.64 9.18
C ILE A 803 33.67 -18.15 8.89
N ALA A 804 34.89 -17.62 8.90
CA ALA A 804 35.19 -16.25 8.47
C ALA A 804 36.64 -16.19 7.97
N GLY A 805 36.93 -15.25 7.06
CA GLY A 805 38.29 -15.00 6.55
C GLY A 805 38.29 -14.58 5.08
N PRO A 806 39.40 -14.00 4.60
CA PRO A 806 39.58 -13.64 3.20
C PRO A 806 39.37 -14.83 2.25
N GLY A 807 38.69 -14.62 1.13
CA GLY A 807 38.36 -15.68 0.16
C GLY A 807 37.14 -16.56 0.48
N LEU A 808 36.41 -16.34 1.60
CA LEU A 808 35.22 -17.15 1.95
C LEU A 808 33.87 -16.57 1.44
N ALA A 809 33.72 -15.24 1.40
CA ALA A 809 32.57 -14.58 0.76
C ALA A 809 32.67 -14.68 -0.78
N LEU A 810 31.55 -14.76 -1.50
CA LEU A 810 31.56 -14.84 -2.97
C LEU A 810 31.70 -13.46 -3.66
N ASP A 811 31.60 -12.38 -2.88
CA ASP A 811 31.39 -11.01 -3.35
C ASP A 811 32.60 -10.12 -3.05
N TYR A 812 33.72 -10.39 -3.72
CA TYR A 812 34.86 -9.48 -3.73
C TYR A 812 34.85 -8.63 -4.99
N TYR A 813 35.17 -7.35 -4.84
CA TYR A 813 35.41 -6.41 -5.93
C TYR A 813 36.91 -6.13 -6.04
N PHE A 814 37.40 -5.98 -7.28
CA PHE A 814 38.78 -5.62 -7.57
C PHE A 814 38.86 -4.11 -7.81
N ILE A 815 39.79 -3.44 -7.12
CA ILE A 815 40.09 -2.04 -7.36
C ILE A 815 41.25 -1.98 -8.37
N ILE A 816 41.06 -1.24 -9.46
CA ILE A 816 42.12 -0.98 -10.45
C ILE A 816 42.59 0.47 -10.34
N LYS A 817 43.73 0.79 -10.95
CA LYS A 817 44.19 2.18 -11.02
C LYS A 817 43.55 2.91 -12.21
N PRO A 818 43.34 4.24 -12.14
CA PRO A 818 42.77 5.00 -13.24
C PRO A 818 43.61 4.90 -14.53
N GLU A 819 44.93 4.75 -14.41
CA GLU A 819 45.82 4.56 -15.57
C GLU A 819 45.57 3.22 -16.29
N GLN A 820 45.23 2.17 -15.55
CA GLN A 820 44.87 0.87 -16.13
C GLN A 820 43.51 0.94 -16.84
N ALA A 821 42.56 1.69 -16.26
CA ALA A 821 41.27 1.93 -16.90
C ALA A 821 41.44 2.71 -18.21
N LEU A 822 42.30 3.74 -18.22
CA LEU A 822 42.59 4.54 -19.41
C LEU A 822 43.35 3.75 -20.49
N ALA A 823 44.30 2.89 -20.12
CA ALA A 823 45.00 2.03 -21.08
C ALA A 823 44.05 1.05 -21.80
N ALA A 824 43.10 0.46 -21.07
CA ALA A 824 42.05 -0.38 -21.66
C ALA A 824 41.09 0.45 -22.55
N PHE A 825 40.84 1.70 -22.16
CA PHE A 825 40.01 2.65 -22.92
C PHE A 825 40.66 3.05 -24.25
N GLU A 826 41.94 3.39 -24.26
CA GLU A 826 42.69 3.70 -25.48
C GLU A 826 42.73 2.51 -26.45
N ALA A 827 42.91 1.29 -25.94
CA ALA A 827 42.88 0.08 -26.76
C ALA A 827 41.52 -0.14 -27.44
N LYS A 828 40.41 0.17 -26.73
CA LYS A 828 39.06 0.10 -27.28
C LYS A 828 38.80 1.20 -28.31
N MET A 829 39.27 2.41 -28.08
CA MET A 829 39.22 3.49 -29.08
C MET A 829 39.99 3.13 -30.36
N GLU A 830 41.17 2.51 -30.23
CA GLU A 830 41.94 2.03 -31.39
C GLU A 830 41.18 0.94 -32.16
N LEU A 831 40.47 0.04 -31.47
CA LEU A 831 39.61 -0.96 -32.11
C LEU A 831 38.49 -0.31 -32.93
N ASP A 832 37.85 0.74 -32.40
CA ASP A 832 36.80 1.48 -33.09
C ASP A 832 37.37 2.22 -34.32
N GLU A 833 38.57 2.81 -34.22
CA GLU A 833 39.27 3.41 -35.37
C GLU A 833 39.59 2.38 -36.45
N LEU A 834 40.07 1.19 -36.06
CA LEU A 834 40.36 0.09 -37.00
C LEU A 834 39.10 -0.40 -37.70
N GLN A 835 37.96 -0.43 -37.02
CA GLN A 835 36.67 -0.78 -37.61
C GLN A 835 36.20 0.28 -38.62
N ALA A 836 36.29 1.56 -38.28
CA ALA A 836 35.96 2.64 -39.23
C ALA A 836 36.90 2.63 -40.45
N TYR A 837 38.20 2.39 -40.22
CA TYR A 837 39.20 2.25 -41.28
C TYR A 837 38.92 1.07 -42.21
N GLN A 838 38.50 -0.08 -41.64
CA GLN A 838 38.11 -1.26 -42.42
C GLN A 838 37.00 -0.92 -43.41
N HIS A 839 35.89 -0.38 -42.92
CA HIS A 839 34.74 -0.03 -43.77
C HIS A 839 35.08 1.02 -44.83
N ALA A 840 35.86 2.04 -44.48
CA ALA A 840 36.29 3.06 -45.43
C ALA A 840 37.18 2.46 -46.53
N THR A 841 38.10 1.56 -46.16
CA THR A 841 39.08 0.98 -47.09
C THR A 841 38.45 -0.09 -47.98
N GLU A 842 37.55 -0.94 -47.46
CA GLU A 842 36.76 -1.90 -48.24
C GLU A 842 35.97 -1.21 -49.35
N ARG A 843 35.36 -0.06 -49.04
CA ARG A 843 34.66 0.74 -50.05
C ARG A 843 35.57 1.22 -51.18
N ILE A 844 36.79 1.63 -50.85
CA ILE A 844 37.77 2.10 -51.85
C ILE A 844 38.26 0.91 -52.68
N ILE A 845 38.56 -0.24 -52.06
CA ILE A 845 38.99 -1.46 -52.76
C ILE A 845 37.94 -1.88 -53.81
N LEU A 846 36.65 -1.83 -53.45
CA LEU A 846 35.55 -2.21 -54.33
C LEU A 846 35.12 -1.14 -55.34
N GLN A 847 35.69 0.08 -55.29
CA GLN A 847 35.29 1.18 -56.17
C GLN A 847 35.44 0.86 -57.67
N PRO A 848 36.54 0.25 -58.16
CA PRO A 848 36.67 -0.09 -59.57
C PRO A 848 35.58 -1.05 -60.05
N GLN A 849 35.14 -1.99 -59.21
CA GLN A 849 34.06 -2.91 -59.57
C GLN A 849 32.73 -2.18 -59.75
N LYS A 850 32.46 -1.22 -58.86
CA LYS A 850 31.27 -0.35 -58.95
C LYS A 850 31.32 0.51 -60.20
N ASP A 851 32.46 1.16 -60.46
CA ASP A 851 32.66 2.00 -61.65
C ASP A 851 32.50 1.16 -62.93
N PHE A 852 32.99 -0.08 -62.94
CA PHE A 852 32.80 -1.04 -64.04
C PHE A 852 31.33 -1.41 -64.25
N SER A 853 30.62 -1.75 -63.17
CA SER A 853 29.20 -2.09 -63.24
C SER A 853 28.35 -0.91 -63.73
N GLN A 854 28.64 0.31 -63.26
CA GLN A 854 27.96 1.53 -63.67
C GLN A 854 28.25 1.88 -65.13
N PHE A 855 29.49 1.71 -65.59
CA PHE A 855 29.84 1.91 -67.00
C PHE A 855 29.06 0.97 -67.91
N VAL A 856 28.99 -0.32 -67.57
CA VAL A 856 28.25 -1.31 -68.37
C VAL A 856 26.76 -0.99 -68.39
N GLU A 857 26.18 -0.61 -67.25
CA GLU A 857 24.78 -0.19 -67.15
C GLU A 857 24.51 1.08 -67.99
N ALA A 858 25.38 2.08 -67.92
CA ALA A 858 25.22 3.33 -68.66
C ALA A 858 25.39 3.16 -70.19
N CYS A 859 26.38 2.39 -70.63
CA CYS A 859 26.67 2.22 -72.06
C CYS A 859 25.81 1.16 -72.74
N PHE A 860 25.45 0.07 -72.04
CA PHE A 860 24.77 -1.08 -72.64
C PHE A 860 23.38 -1.39 -72.02
N GLY A 861 23.00 -0.73 -70.93
CA GLY A 861 21.69 -0.91 -70.28
C GLY A 861 20.49 -0.66 -71.21
N PRO A 862 20.48 0.36 -72.09
CA PRO A 862 19.40 0.56 -73.07
C PRO A 862 19.20 -0.62 -74.03
N PHE A 863 20.22 -1.47 -74.20
CA PHE A 863 20.18 -2.66 -75.06
C PHE A 863 19.89 -3.95 -74.28
N SER A 864 19.49 -3.83 -72.99
CA SER A 864 19.26 -4.97 -72.08
C SER A 864 20.47 -5.90 -71.93
N ALA A 865 21.68 -5.43 -72.24
CA ALA A 865 22.89 -6.22 -72.03
C ALA A 865 23.25 -6.19 -70.54
N GLN A 866 23.53 -7.34 -69.97
CA GLN A 866 23.94 -7.48 -68.57
C GLN A 866 25.45 -7.70 -68.47
N LEU A 867 26.03 -7.26 -67.36
CA LEU A 867 27.45 -7.49 -67.04
C LEU A 867 27.76 -8.99 -67.03
N ALA A 868 28.54 -9.43 -68.01
CA ALA A 868 29.05 -10.79 -68.04
C ALA A 868 30.21 -10.93 -67.05
N LYS A 869 30.13 -11.90 -66.13
CA LYS A 869 31.19 -12.20 -65.16
C LYS A 869 32.30 -13.04 -65.81
N ASN A 870 32.90 -12.54 -66.88
CA ASN A 870 34.01 -13.17 -67.58
C ASN A 870 34.94 -12.09 -68.16
N GLY A 871 36.16 -12.48 -68.56
CA GLY A 871 37.14 -11.54 -69.09
C GLY A 871 37.68 -10.56 -68.01
N PRO A 872 37.96 -9.29 -68.36
CA PRO A 872 38.64 -8.33 -67.46
C PRO A 872 37.93 -8.09 -66.12
N TYR A 873 36.60 -8.23 -66.07
CA TYR A 873 35.84 -8.09 -64.82
C TYR A 873 36.16 -9.20 -63.81
N MET A 874 36.41 -10.44 -64.26
CA MET A 874 36.80 -11.54 -63.37
C MET A 874 38.20 -11.33 -62.76
N THR A 875 39.13 -10.74 -63.51
CA THR A 875 40.45 -10.38 -63.00
C THR A 875 40.33 -9.31 -61.92
N LEU A 876 39.52 -8.28 -62.19
CA LEU A 876 39.20 -7.22 -61.23
C LEU A 876 38.52 -7.76 -59.96
N ASP A 877 37.63 -8.75 -60.12
CA ASP A 877 36.95 -9.40 -58.99
C ASP A 877 37.92 -10.17 -58.10
N ARG A 878 38.85 -10.92 -58.72
CA ARG A 878 39.90 -11.64 -58.00
C ARG A 878 40.86 -10.70 -57.27
N GLU A 879 41.30 -9.61 -57.92
CA GLU A 879 42.18 -8.61 -57.30
C GLU A 879 41.55 -7.96 -56.07
N ALA A 880 40.27 -7.59 -56.14
CA ALA A 880 39.55 -7.03 -54.99
C ALA A 880 39.44 -8.02 -53.83
N HIS A 881 39.16 -9.31 -54.12
CA HIS A 881 39.11 -10.35 -53.10
C HIS A 881 40.47 -10.56 -52.41
N ASP A 882 41.58 -10.56 -53.16
CA ASP A 882 42.93 -10.69 -52.60
C ASP A 882 43.32 -9.49 -51.72
N LEU A 883 42.98 -8.27 -52.14
CA LEU A 883 43.16 -7.05 -51.34
C LEU A 883 42.31 -7.06 -50.07
N MET A 884 41.04 -7.51 -50.15
CA MET A 884 40.17 -7.66 -48.99
C MET A 884 40.73 -8.70 -48.01
N SER A 885 41.21 -9.85 -48.48
CA SER A 885 41.82 -10.88 -47.63
C SER A 885 43.04 -10.33 -46.88
N THR A 886 43.92 -9.60 -47.58
CA THR A 886 45.12 -8.99 -46.99
C THR A 886 44.77 -7.90 -45.96
N LEU A 887 43.71 -7.13 -46.21
CA LEU A 887 43.19 -6.13 -45.27
C LEU A 887 42.73 -6.80 -43.97
N HIS A 888 41.90 -7.84 -44.07
CA HIS A 888 41.42 -8.60 -42.92
C HIS A 888 42.57 -9.27 -42.16
N GLU A 889 43.55 -9.89 -42.83
CA GLU A 889 44.66 -10.53 -42.12
C GLU A 889 45.44 -9.54 -41.23
N LYS A 890 45.74 -8.34 -41.77
CA LYS A 890 46.44 -7.28 -41.04
C LYS A 890 45.61 -6.72 -39.88
N LEU A 891 44.32 -6.47 -40.11
CA LEU A 891 43.40 -5.98 -39.07
C LEU A 891 43.23 -6.99 -37.93
N GLU A 892 43.03 -8.27 -38.26
CA GLU A 892 42.80 -9.34 -37.30
C GLU A 892 44.04 -9.62 -36.46
N LYS A 893 45.24 -9.45 -37.03
CA LYS A 893 46.49 -9.48 -36.26
C LYS A 893 46.51 -8.33 -35.23
N ARG A 894 46.19 -7.10 -35.63
CA ARG A 894 46.19 -5.94 -34.74
C ARG A 894 45.09 -6.02 -33.66
N ARG A 895 43.89 -6.48 -34.03
CA ARG A 895 42.78 -6.73 -33.09
C ARG A 895 43.17 -7.70 -31.99
N ARG A 896 43.92 -8.76 -32.31
CA ARG A 896 44.42 -9.74 -31.32
C ARG A 896 45.43 -9.16 -30.33
N GLU A 897 46.20 -8.15 -30.74
CA GLU A 897 47.16 -7.44 -29.86
C GLU A 897 46.45 -6.49 -28.89
N LEU A 898 45.30 -5.92 -29.29
CA LEU A 898 44.52 -4.97 -28.49
C LEU A 898 43.53 -5.62 -27.49
N GLN A 899 43.33 -6.93 -27.55
CA GLN A 899 42.41 -7.63 -26.67
C GLN A 899 42.94 -7.75 -25.23
N THR A 900 42.16 -7.28 -24.26
CA THR A 900 42.39 -7.51 -22.82
C THR A 900 42.07 -8.96 -22.45
N SER A 901 42.86 -9.58 -21.57
CA SER A 901 42.69 -10.98 -21.10
C SER A 901 41.56 -11.18 -20.07
N LEU A 902 40.67 -10.19 -19.87
CA LEU A 902 39.63 -10.22 -18.85
C LEU A 902 38.49 -11.19 -19.19
N THR A 903 38.22 -12.13 -18.30
CA THR A 903 37.02 -12.99 -18.36
C THR A 903 35.76 -12.20 -17.95
N THR A 904 34.60 -12.61 -18.47
CA THR A 904 33.31 -11.95 -18.20
C THR A 904 32.98 -11.83 -16.70
N GLN A 905 33.43 -12.79 -15.87
CA GLN A 905 33.22 -12.77 -14.43
C GLN A 905 34.09 -11.74 -13.69
N VAL A 906 35.31 -11.49 -14.17
CA VAL A 906 36.21 -10.50 -13.56
C VAL A 906 35.76 -9.09 -13.94
N LYS A 907 35.33 -8.91 -15.20
CA LYS A 907 34.83 -7.65 -15.73
C LYS A 907 33.73 -7.01 -14.87
N THR A 908 32.78 -7.80 -14.37
CA THR A 908 31.68 -7.31 -13.51
C THR A 908 32.10 -6.95 -12.09
N ARG A 909 33.28 -7.39 -11.68
CA ARG A 909 33.81 -7.22 -10.31
C ARG A 909 34.85 -6.12 -10.20
N ILE A 910 35.29 -5.53 -11.31
CA ILE A 910 36.23 -4.41 -11.31
C ILE A 910 35.47 -3.12 -10.97
N LYS A 911 36.01 -2.33 -10.03
CA LYS A 911 35.46 -1.04 -9.62
C LYS A 911 36.55 -0.01 -9.36
N LEU A 912 36.15 1.25 -9.32
CA LEU A 912 36.98 2.39 -8.91
C LEU A 912 36.33 3.10 -7.72
N ASN A 913 37.15 3.80 -6.94
CA ASN A 913 36.64 4.72 -5.92
C ASN A 913 35.95 5.92 -6.57
N THR A 914 35.08 6.61 -5.83
CA THR A 914 34.30 7.75 -6.36
C THR A 914 35.18 8.85 -6.97
N LYS A 915 36.34 9.13 -6.38
CA LYS A 915 37.28 10.16 -6.89
C LYS A 915 37.98 9.68 -8.17
N GLU A 916 38.48 8.45 -8.16
CA GLU A 916 39.24 7.87 -9.27
C GLU A 916 38.37 7.61 -10.49
N LEU A 917 37.12 7.18 -10.28
CA LEU A 917 36.15 6.97 -11.36
C LEU A 917 35.83 8.29 -12.09
N LYS A 918 35.63 9.40 -11.35
CA LYS A 918 35.40 10.72 -11.94
C LYS A 918 36.60 11.18 -12.76
N ILE A 919 37.81 10.98 -12.25
CA ILE A 919 39.05 11.32 -12.96
C ILE A 919 39.17 10.50 -14.25
N ALA A 920 38.93 9.19 -14.18
CA ALA A 920 39.00 8.30 -15.34
C ALA A 920 37.99 8.71 -16.43
N ILE A 921 36.74 8.97 -16.07
CA ILE A 921 35.69 9.40 -17.02
C ILE A 921 36.02 10.76 -17.65
N GLN A 922 36.50 11.74 -16.87
CA GLN A 922 36.84 13.06 -17.39
C GLN A 922 38.03 13.02 -18.35
N LEU A 923 39.08 12.27 -18.01
CA LEU A 923 40.24 12.10 -18.89
C LEU A 923 39.88 11.33 -20.17
N ALA A 924 39.07 10.28 -20.04
CA ALA A 924 38.56 9.54 -21.18
C ALA A 924 37.72 10.43 -22.12
N ALA A 925 36.82 11.24 -21.57
CA ALA A 925 36.01 12.19 -22.35
C ALA A 925 36.87 13.18 -23.14
N HIS A 926 37.93 13.70 -22.51
CA HIS A 926 38.86 14.63 -23.17
C HIS A 926 39.63 13.97 -24.33
N ILE A 927 40.01 12.69 -24.17
CA ILE A 927 40.65 11.92 -25.25
C ILE A 927 39.67 11.69 -26.40
N LEU A 928 38.41 11.35 -26.10
CA LEU A 928 37.36 11.16 -27.11
C LEU A 928 37.12 12.42 -27.93
N GLU A 929 36.90 13.56 -27.27
CA GLU A 929 36.61 14.85 -27.91
C GLU A 929 37.68 15.22 -28.96
N LYS A 930 38.95 14.89 -28.68
CA LYS A 930 40.05 15.22 -29.57
C LYS A 930 40.24 14.22 -30.71
N CYS A 931 40.01 12.94 -30.47
CA CYS A 931 40.37 11.86 -31.40
C CYS A 931 39.18 11.34 -32.23
N TYR A 932 37.99 11.19 -31.64
CA TYR A 932 36.85 10.58 -32.34
C TYR A 932 36.40 11.35 -33.60
N PRO A 933 36.30 12.69 -33.59
CA PRO A 933 35.86 13.44 -34.77
C PRO A 933 36.73 13.20 -36.00
N SER A 934 38.07 13.26 -35.84
CA SER A 934 39.01 13.14 -36.96
C SER A 934 39.38 11.71 -37.33
N HIS A 935 39.40 10.77 -36.37
CA HIS A 935 39.86 9.40 -36.60
C HIS A 935 38.72 8.42 -36.92
N VAL A 936 37.56 8.60 -36.29
CA VAL A 936 36.43 7.66 -36.37
C VAL A 936 35.31 8.27 -37.20
N ILE A 937 34.72 9.39 -36.76
CA ILE A 937 33.54 10.01 -37.38
C ILE A 937 33.82 10.42 -38.83
N ALA A 938 34.97 11.05 -39.10
CA ALA A 938 35.36 11.43 -40.46
C ALA A 938 35.51 10.25 -41.45
N ARG A 939 35.68 9.01 -40.95
CA ARG A 939 35.78 7.80 -41.78
C ARG A 939 34.45 7.05 -41.90
N LEU A 940 33.48 7.38 -41.05
CA LEU A 940 32.14 6.82 -41.13
C LEU A 940 31.34 7.49 -42.26
N SER A 941 30.37 6.75 -42.79
CA SER A 941 29.52 7.21 -43.90
C SER A 941 28.17 7.75 -43.44
N ILE A 942 28.08 8.20 -42.19
CA ILE A 942 26.88 8.72 -41.53
C ILE A 942 27.13 10.16 -41.09
N SER A 943 26.07 10.94 -40.90
CA SER A 943 26.21 12.29 -40.34
C SER A 943 26.60 12.22 -38.85
N GLU A 944 27.17 13.30 -38.31
CA GLU A 944 27.52 13.37 -36.90
C GLU A 944 26.28 13.27 -35.99
N ASP A 945 25.16 13.88 -36.41
CA ASP A 945 23.89 13.80 -35.70
C ASP A 945 23.37 12.35 -35.64
N ASP A 946 23.42 11.62 -36.77
CA ASP A 946 23.05 10.20 -36.83
C ASP A 946 23.95 9.32 -35.94
N PHE A 947 25.23 9.69 -35.76
CA PHE A 947 26.14 8.97 -34.88
C PHE A 947 25.72 9.08 -33.41
N TRP A 948 25.41 10.29 -32.95
CA TRP A 948 24.95 10.53 -31.58
C TRP A 948 23.60 9.88 -31.30
N ASP A 949 22.66 9.97 -32.26
CA ASP A 949 21.34 9.32 -32.17
C ASP A 949 21.45 7.80 -32.08
N ASN A 950 22.33 7.16 -32.87
CA ASN A 950 22.58 5.72 -32.81
C ASN A 950 23.16 5.25 -31.45
N LYS A 951 23.79 6.16 -30.71
CA LYS A 951 24.32 5.90 -29.35
C LYS A 951 23.33 6.29 -28.25
N GLY A 952 22.19 6.89 -28.58
CA GLY A 952 21.19 7.35 -27.61
C GLY A 952 21.70 8.49 -26.71
N LEU A 953 22.64 9.30 -27.21
CA LEU A 953 23.28 10.40 -26.49
C LEU A 953 22.97 11.73 -27.16
N SER A 954 23.02 12.83 -26.39
CA SER A 954 22.95 14.17 -26.98
C SER A 954 24.25 14.52 -27.70
N VAL A 955 24.15 15.33 -28.75
CA VAL A 955 25.31 15.85 -29.51
C VAL A 955 26.34 16.47 -28.54
N ASN A 956 27.61 16.07 -28.69
CA ASN A 956 28.75 16.46 -27.83
C ASN A 956 28.76 15.92 -26.39
N ASP A 957 27.97 14.90 -26.05
CA ASP A 957 28.06 14.24 -24.72
C ASP A 957 29.23 13.25 -24.64
N TRP A 958 30.46 13.77 -24.64
CA TRP A 958 31.69 12.99 -24.51
C TRP A 958 31.80 12.22 -23.19
N PRO A 959 31.38 12.75 -22.02
CA PRO A 959 31.34 11.98 -20.77
C PRO A 959 30.35 10.80 -20.83
N GLY A 960 29.18 10.99 -21.44
CA GLY A 960 28.22 9.92 -21.68
C GLY A 960 28.79 8.83 -22.56
N LEU A 961 29.47 9.20 -23.66
CA LEU A 961 30.15 8.27 -24.56
C LEU A 961 31.31 7.53 -23.86
N ALA A 962 32.09 8.22 -23.03
CA ALA A 962 33.14 7.60 -22.22
C ALA A 962 32.55 6.57 -21.23
N GLY A 963 31.41 6.90 -20.61
CA GLY A 963 30.66 5.99 -19.76
C GLY A 963 30.24 4.72 -20.51
N LEU A 964 29.63 4.87 -21.69
CA LEU A 964 29.22 3.74 -22.54
C LEU A 964 30.42 2.84 -22.90
N ILE A 965 31.53 3.42 -23.35
CA ILE A 965 32.74 2.66 -23.71
C ILE A 965 33.30 1.91 -22.49
N TYR A 966 33.31 2.52 -21.29
CA TYR A 966 33.70 1.81 -20.07
C TYR A 966 32.77 0.64 -19.72
N THR A 967 31.46 0.77 -19.99
CA THR A 967 30.54 -0.37 -19.80
C THR A 967 30.79 -1.51 -20.78
N GLU A 968 31.23 -1.22 -22.01
CA GLU A 968 31.61 -2.24 -22.99
C GLU A 968 32.92 -2.95 -22.60
N ILE A 969 33.89 -2.21 -22.04
CA ILE A 969 35.19 -2.76 -21.62
C ILE A 969 35.02 -3.66 -20.39
N PHE A 970 34.37 -3.14 -19.34
CA PHE A 970 34.19 -3.80 -18.05
C PHE A 970 32.74 -4.30 -17.92
N SER A 971 31.86 -3.50 -17.35
CA SER A 971 30.43 -3.79 -17.22
C SER A 971 29.67 -2.52 -16.83
N LEU A 972 28.34 -2.60 -16.83
CA LEU A 972 27.49 -1.54 -16.28
C LEU A 972 27.82 -1.21 -14.81
N ASP A 973 28.18 -2.22 -14.02
CA ASP A 973 28.50 -2.07 -12.60
C ASP A 973 29.78 -1.26 -12.34
N PHE A 974 30.67 -1.11 -13.33
CA PHE A 974 31.89 -0.32 -13.22
C PHE A 974 31.59 1.17 -12.94
N LEU A 975 30.47 1.68 -13.45
CA LEU A 975 30.04 3.07 -13.23
C LEU A 975 29.48 3.31 -11.82
N THR A 976 29.28 2.25 -11.03
CA THR A 976 28.90 2.37 -9.62
C THR A 976 30.15 2.42 -8.74
N PRO A 977 30.49 3.58 -8.16
CA PRO A 977 31.71 3.69 -7.36
C PRO A 977 31.60 2.88 -6.07
N LEU A 978 32.74 2.37 -5.59
CA LEU A 978 32.81 1.82 -4.23
C LEU A 978 32.65 2.95 -3.21
N THR A 979 31.65 2.85 -2.33
CA THR A 979 31.50 3.74 -1.18
C THR A 979 32.51 3.37 -0.10
N GLU A 980 33.22 4.35 0.46
CA GLU A 980 34.31 4.21 1.46
C GLU A 980 33.95 3.38 2.72
N ASN A 981 32.69 3.01 2.91
CA ASN A 981 32.18 2.28 4.09
C ASN A 981 32.14 0.74 3.95
N ILE A 982 32.57 0.17 2.83
CA ILE A 982 32.73 -1.29 2.70
C ILE A 982 34.19 -1.61 2.98
N HIS A 983 34.46 -2.40 4.02
CA HIS A 983 35.80 -2.81 4.46
C HIS A 983 36.79 -2.95 3.29
N ILE A 984 37.66 -1.96 3.15
CA ILE A 984 38.61 -1.85 2.06
C ILE A 984 39.67 -2.93 2.27
N LEU A 985 39.67 -3.93 1.39
CA LEU A 985 40.82 -4.79 1.13
C LEU A 985 41.79 -3.97 0.28
N ASN A 986 42.81 -3.38 0.91
CA ASN A 986 43.97 -2.84 0.18
C ASN A 986 44.93 -3.98 -0.20
#